data_AF-A0A8B9HT25-F1
#
_entry.id   AF-A0A8B9HT25-F1
#
_cell.length_a   1.000
_cell.length_b   1.000
_cell.length_c   1.000
_cell.angle_alpha   90.00
_cell.angle_beta   90.00
_cell.angle_gamma   90.00
#
_symmetry.space_group_name_H-M   'P 1'
#
loop_
_entity.id
_entity.type
_entity.pdbx_description
1 polymer ?
#
loop_
_entity_poly.entity_id
_entity_poly.type
_entity_poly.pdbx_seq_one_letter_code
_entity_poly.pdbx_strand_id
1 'polypeptide(L)'
;MPSAKKTVVGILVLIVVASIAMVIYFLPRCTFSKDGCHKANSSMEHLYPVASNGELFPWRDIRLPTSVRPVQYELSLFPNLTTMTFQGNVTITLVVLQESKKIVLHSSDMKILKANFQGKEVPILEYKPWQQIAIKFSEEIKKGQEYVLNIVYTANLSNSYDGFYNSSYSDTAGVRRVLAATQFEPLAARKAFPCFDEPAFKASFLIKIKREAEYISLSNMPKAKTTPLPGGLFEDEFEKSVNMSTYLVAFIVFNLVKTKKLVSVYAVPDKKDQVHYALEAATKLLHFYNTFFEIEYPLRKLDLVGIPDFLAGAMENWGLITFRETTLLVGNHSSPIDKQLVTSVIAHELAHQWFGNLVTMRWWNDLWLNEGFATYMQYMSIEKVFPELDIDNEFLSVRFRAMAKDSLNSSHPVSSKVTTPEEVEEMFDSVSYEKGASILLMLNATLSEEAFRKGVIEYLTNYRGGNTENEDLWSSLSQVNPPSAVRNLFIDVSKQSINVSQMMNTWTVQKGFPLVTVNRAGKQVKLTQEHFLLNAENATDRSHLWHIPLTYVNDTCSTSSGCKQVFLFKNKTATLEVPDSVKWLKFNYKSDGFYIVDYGMEGWMKLTEALKTNVNVLPHEDRASLINNLFSLSRLGKVSFRQVLNLFEYLKNETETAPLTEALAQLNHIFRLLDKRSELLLVSRMTKYILDHFRDLMDSQSWEEESSVSKQVLRSALLETACRLNRTNCTTQAKNLCGNFNLLRVVLSVAAQTEVGWKELFDTYKHSIYDSEKRKTLEALASTQDVRKIVWILNAGLEGSEIQTPELPLVISTVCKHYAGYLYAWDFVKENWDKLTQKFPIGSFPLQAIIMATTSQFSTKAHLDEVERFFGSLKDRGSQMRSIQEAIETIKLNMRWMDRNLATLQTWL
;
A
#
# COMPACT_ATOMS: atom_id res chain seq x y z
N MET A 1 67.39 29.56 -21.91
CA MET A 1 66.08 28.92 -21.63
C MET A 1 66.32 27.61 -20.88
N PRO A 2 65.68 27.37 -19.72
CA PRO A 2 65.78 26.08 -19.05
C PRO A 2 65.16 24.99 -19.94
N SER A 3 65.80 23.81 -20.00
CA SER A 3 65.29 22.68 -20.79
C SER A 3 63.92 22.23 -20.25
N ALA A 4 63.04 21.74 -21.13
CA ALA A 4 61.68 21.32 -20.76
C ALA A 4 61.65 20.35 -19.55
N LYS A 5 62.68 19.51 -19.39
CA LYS A 5 62.82 18.64 -18.21
C LYS A 5 63.04 19.43 -16.91
N LYS A 6 63.83 20.51 -16.94
CA LYS A 6 64.05 21.37 -15.76
C LYS A 6 62.79 22.17 -15.41
N THR A 7 62.01 22.58 -16.40
CA THR A 7 60.72 23.27 -16.18
C THR A 7 59.69 22.32 -15.57
N VAL A 8 59.59 21.07 -16.06
CA VAL A 8 58.67 20.06 -15.50
C VAL A 8 59.06 19.69 -14.08
N VAL A 9 60.35 19.51 -13.80
CA VAL A 9 60.83 19.24 -12.43
C VAL A 9 60.58 20.44 -11.52
N GLY A 10 60.79 21.67 -12.00
CA GLY A 10 60.49 22.89 -11.24
C GLY A 10 59.00 23.04 -10.91
N ILE A 11 58.11 22.74 -11.87
CA ILE A 11 56.66 22.73 -11.66
C ILE A 11 56.26 21.63 -10.67
N LEU A 12 56.83 20.43 -10.79
CA LEU A 12 56.54 19.32 -9.88
C LEU A 12 56.97 19.64 -8.45
N VAL A 13 58.14 20.26 -8.27
CA VAL A 13 58.63 20.72 -6.97
C VAL A 13 57.72 21.82 -6.42
N LEU A 14 57.27 22.77 -7.25
CA LEU A 14 56.31 23.80 -6.83
C LEU A 14 54.95 23.21 -6.41
N ILE A 15 54.44 22.21 -7.13
CA ILE A 15 53.20 21.51 -6.77
C ILE A 15 53.38 20.77 -5.44
N VAL A 16 54.49 20.04 -5.27
CA VAL A 16 54.77 19.31 -4.03
C VAL A 16 54.92 20.29 -2.86
N VAL A 17 55.62 21.40 -3.04
CA VAL A 17 55.78 22.44 -2.01
C VAL A 17 54.43 23.11 -1.70
N ALA A 18 53.59 23.39 -2.70
CA ALA A 18 52.26 23.95 -2.50
C ALA A 18 51.31 22.96 -1.80
N SER A 19 51.39 21.67 -2.13
CA SER A 19 50.64 20.60 -1.46
C SER A 19 51.10 20.43 -0.02
N ILE A 20 52.41 20.44 0.25
CA ILE A 20 52.95 20.37 1.62
C ILE A 20 52.57 21.62 2.41
N ALA A 21 52.63 22.81 1.80
CA ALA A 21 52.21 24.06 2.44
C ALA A 21 50.70 24.07 2.72
N MET A 22 49.85 23.56 1.82
CA MET A 22 48.42 23.35 2.11
C MET A 22 48.23 22.38 3.27
N VAL A 23 48.90 21.23 3.24
CA VAL A 23 48.83 20.22 4.31
C VAL A 23 49.27 20.82 5.64
N ILE A 24 50.37 21.57 5.70
CA ILE A 24 50.86 22.26 6.90
C ILE A 24 49.96 23.44 7.31
N TYR A 25 49.28 24.11 6.37
CA TYR A 25 48.32 25.18 6.69
C TYR A 25 47.00 24.62 7.26
N PHE A 26 46.58 23.44 6.81
CA PHE A 26 45.37 22.76 7.30
C PHE A 26 45.60 21.86 8.52
N LEU A 27 46.84 21.39 8.76
CA LEU A 27 47.21 20.51 9.88
C LEU A 27 47.06 21.08 11.31
N PRO A 28 47.21 22.40 11.60
CA PRO A 28 47.06 22.91 12.95
C PRO A 28 45.59 23.05 13.37
N ARG A 29 44.63 22.67 12.51
CA ARG A 29 43.20 22.78 12.81
C ARG A 29 42.49 21.47 13.14
N CYS A 30 43.10 20.30 13.00
CA CYS A 30 42.54 19.04 13.51
C CYS A 30 43.62 17.97 13.78
N THR A 31 43.70 17.47 15.01
CA THR A 31 44.37 16.20 15.33
C THR A 31 43.42 15.04 15.01
N PHE A 32 43.84 14.11 14.17
CA PHE A 32 43.04 12.95 13.77
C PHE A 32 42.87 11.95 14.92
N SER A 33 41.64 11.77 15.37
CA SER A 33 41.15 10.52 15.98
C SER A 33 39.95 10.03 15.15
N LYS A 34 39.52 8.77 15.38
CA LYS A 34 38.53 8.05 14.57
C LYS A 34 37.13 8.70 14.51
N ASP A 35 36.86 9.72 15.34
CA ASP A 35 35.53 10.32 15.52
C ASP A 35 35.45 11.85 15.23
N GLY A 36 36.40 12.44 14.51
CA GLY A 36 36.27 13.82 14.02
C GLY A 36 36.54 14.94 15.06
N CYS A 37 36.50 16.18 14.58
CA CYS A 37 37.17 17.36 15.17
C CYS A 37 36.24 18.15 16.12
N HIS A 38 36.49 18.11 17.45
CA HIS A 38 35.83 18.98 18.42
C HIS A 38 36.80 20.03 18.97
N LYS A 39 36.38 21.30 18.99
CA LYS A 39 37.02 22.33 19.83
C LYS A 39 36.84 21.91 21.29
N ALA A 40 37.94 21.68 22.02
CA ALA A 40 37.90 21.57 23.46
C ALA A 40 37.51 22.93 24.07
N ASN A 41 36.51 22.92 24.96
CA ASN A 41 35.91 24.07 25.66
C ASN A 41 34.76 24.84 24.97
N SER A 42 33.79 24.12 24.40
CA SER A 42 32.39 24.47 24.68
C SER A 42 31.77 23.29 25.42
N SER A 43 31.22 23.49 26.61
CA SER A 43 30.17 22.60 27.10
C SER A 43 29.20 22.41 25.94
N MET A 44 28.93 21.16 25.52
CA MET A 44 27.80 20.90 24.64
C MET A 44 26.55 21.33 25.40
N GLU A 45 26.17 22.61 25.30
CA GLU A 45 24.81 23.03 25.63
C GLU A 45 23.92 22.15 24.77
N HIS A 46 23.15 21.29 25.42
CA HIS A 46 22.16 20.48 24.73
C HIS A 46 21.22 21.46 24.01
N LEU A 47 21.29 21.50 22.67
CA LEU A 47 20.46 22.36 21.82
C LEU A 47 19.01 21.90 21.93
N TYR A 48 18.28 22.47 22.89
CA TYR A 48 16.82 22.34 22.98
C TYR A 48 16.17 23.25 21.93
N PRO A 49 15.07 22.82 21.27
CA PRO A 49 14.33 23.67 20.36
C PRO A 49 13.76 24.90 21.05
N VAL A 50 13.40 25.92 20.27
CA VAL A 50 12.72 27.12 20.77
C VAL A 50 11.23 27.01 20.46
N ALA A 51 10.39 27.14 21.48
CA ALA A 51 8.94 27.12 21.38
C ALA A 51 8.39 28.38 20.70
N SER A 52 7.12 28.35 20.26
CA SER A 52 6.42 29.45 19.58
C SER A 52 6.45 30.78 20.34
N ASN A 53 6.62 30.76 21.67
CA ASN A 53 6.71 31.94 22.54
C ASN A 53 8.14 32.42 22.81
N GLY A 54 9.16 31.81 22.20
CA GLY A 54 10.58 32.16 22.36
C GLY A 54 11.29 31.45 23.53
N GLU A 55 10.59 30.67 24.35
CA GLU A 55 11.22 29.89 25.42
C GLU A 55 11.83 28.57 24.91
N LEU A 56 12.79 28.01 25.64
CA LEU A 56 13.33 26.68 25.34
C LEU A 56 12.26 25.60 25.52
N PHE A 57 12.01 24.79 24.50
CA PHE A 57 11.15 23.62 24.56
C PHE A 57 11.85 22.49 25.33
N PRO A 58 11.23 21.84 26.33
CA PRO A 58 11.92 20.96 27.28
C PRO A 58 12.24 19.56 26.73
N TRP A 59 12.13 19.34 25.43
CA TRP A 59 12.29 18.06 24.77
C TRP A 59 12.96 18.22 23.39
N ARG A 60 13.71 17.21 22.95
CA ARG A 60 14.60 17.32 21.79
C ARG A 60 14.35 16.26 20.71
N ASP A 61 13.39 15.38 20.92
CA ASP A 61 13.15 14.22 20.05
C ASP A 61 11.73 14.28 19.48
N ILE A 62 11.55 13.83 18.24
CA ILE A 62 10.23 13.72 17.61
C ILE A 62 9.36 12.68 18.35
N ARG A 63 10.00 11.62 18.86
CA ARG A 63 9.36 10.62 19.70
C ARG A 63 9.09 11.17 21.09
N LEU A 64 7.91 10.91 21.64
CA LEU A 64 7.54 11.37 22.97
C LEU A 64 8.38 10.71 24.08
N PRO A 65 8.58 11.39 25.23
CA PRO A 65 9.17 10.78 26.40
C PRO A 65 8.30 9.62 26.93
N THR A 66 8.94 8.54 27.38
CA THR A 66 8.28 7.39 28.01
C THR A 66 8.10 7.54 29.53
N SER A 67 8.48 8.69 30.10
CA SER A 67 8.38 8.95 31.54
C SER A 67 6.94 9.07 32.04
N VAL A 68 5.99 9.41 31.17
CA VAL A 68 4.57 9.57 31.48
C VAL A 68 3.76 8.82 30.44
N ARG A 69 2.70 8.12 30.88
CA ARG A 69 1.82 7.34 30.01
C ARG A 69 0.35 7.70 30.29
N PRO A 70 -0.49 7.92 29.26
CA PRO A 70 -1.93 8.07 29.46
C PRO A 70 -2.58 6.73 29.85
N VAL A 71 -3.61 6.79 30.67
CA VAL A 71 -4.44 5.63 31.03
C VAL A 71 -5.90 5.80 30.62
N GLN A 72 -6.39 7.03 30.62
CA GLN A 72 -7.75 7.36 30.23
C GLN A 72 -7.82 8.75 29.61
N TYR A 73 -8.63 8.88 28.57
CA TYR A 73 -9.06 10.12 27.95
C TYR A 73 -10.56 10.31 28.16
N GLU A 74 -10.96 11.51 28.53
CA GLU A 74 -12.35 11.98 28.43
C GLU A 74 -12.40 13.10 27.41
N LEU A 75 -13.09 12.86 26.30
CA LEU A 75 -13.18 13.78 25.16
C LEU A 75 -14.59 14.36 25.11
N SER A 76 -14.71 15.67 25.26
CA SER A 76 -15.94 16.42 25.00
C SER A 76 -15.77 17.28 23.77
N LEU A 77 -16.56 17.02 22.73
CA LEU A 77 -16.45 17.69 21.44
C LEU A 77 -17.77 18.38 21.08
N PHE A 78 -17.67 19.58 20.52
CA PHE A 78 -18.80 20.35 20.02
C PHE A 78 -18.51 20.88 18.61
N PRO A 79 -18.70 20.05 17.57
CA PRO A 79 -18.61 20.49 16.18
C PRO A 79 -19.82 21.34 15.79
N ASN A 80 -19.56 22.35 14.96
CA ASN A 80 -20.56 23.17 14.31
C ASN A 80 -20.40 23.03 12.79
N LEU A 81 -21.33 22.31 12.16
CA LEU A 81 -21.29 22.00 10.74
C LEU A 81 -21.71 23.18 9.84
N THR A 82 -22.17 24.29 10.42
CA THR A 82 -22.45 25.53 9.68
C THR A 82 -21.18 26.37 9.49
N THR A 83 -20.40 26.52 10.57
CA THR A 83 -19.17 27.32 10.58
C THR A 83 -17.91 26.51 10.26
N MET A 84 -18.02 25.18 10.19
CA MET A 84 -16.91 24.24 10.01
C MET A 84 -15.81 24.38 11.07
N THR A 85 -16.23 24.58 12.32
CA THR A 85 -15.35 24.69 13.50
C THR A 85 -15.79 23.73 14.59
N PHE A 86 -14.92 23.45 15.55
CA PHE A 86 -15.29 22.69 16.73
C PHE A 86 -14.56 23.17 17.98
N GLN A 87 -15.25 23.06 19.11
CA GLN A 87 -14.67 23.25 20.44
C GLN A 87 -14.41 21.88 21.06
N GLY A 88 -13.31 21.77 21.79
CA GLY A 88 -12.92 20.54 22.43
C GLY A 88 -12.42 20.75 23.86
N ASN A 89 -12.70 19.76 24.69
CA ASN A 89 -12.15 19.63 26.02
C ASN A 89 -11.66 18.20 26.22
N VAL A 90 -10.36 18.03 26.44
CA VAL A 90 -9.75 16.74 26.73
C VAL A 90 -9.27 16.71 28.18
N THR A 91 -9.69 15.70 28.92
CA THR A 91 -9.13 15.35 30.23
C THR A 91 -8.35 14.06 30.09
N ILE A 92 -7.07 14.09 30.47
CA ILE A 92 -6.16 12.95 30.38
C ILE A 92 -5.74 12.56 31.79
N THR A 93 -6.06 11.33 32.17
CA THR A 93 -5.48 10.70 33.36
C THR A 93 -4.16 10.07 32.95
N LEU A 94 -3.11 10.39 33.69
CA LEU A 94 -1.72 10.07 33.41
C LEU A 94 -1.11 9.28 34.56
N VAL A 95 -0.26 8.30 34.27
CA VAL A 95 0.60 7.63 35.25
C VAL A 95 2.05 8.00 34.96
N VAL A 96 2.78 8.37 36.01
CA VAL A 96 4.22 8.68 35.92
C VAL A 96 5.04 7.41 36.11
N LEU A 97 5.77 7.00 35.07
CA LEU A 97 6.63 5.82 35.09
C LEU A 97 8.04 6.14 35.61
N GLN A 98 8.49 7.37 35.42
CA GLN A 98 9.78 7.91 35.88
C GLN A 98 9.58 9.35 36.33
N GLU A 99 10.21 9.75 37.45
CA GLU A 99 10.14 11.14 37.93
C GLU A 99 10.53 12.13 36.81
N SER A 100 9.76 13.20 36.67
CA SER A 100 9.92 14.13 35.55
C SER A 100 9.55 15.56 35.96
N LYS A 101 10.13 16.55 35.29
CA LYS A 101 9.73 17.96 35.40
C LYS A 101 8.94 18.44 34.18
N LYS A 102 8.46 17.52 33.36
CA LYS A 102 7.75 17.82 32.13
C LYS A 102 6.74 16.76 31.74
N ILE A 103 5.71 17.21 31.05
CA ILE A 103 4.82 16.38 30.22
C ILE A 103 4.94 16.91 28.80
N VAL A 104 5.11 16.02 27.83
CA VAL A 104 5.19 16.33 26.40
C VAL A 104 4.20 15.44 25.68
N LEU A 105 3.40 16.02 24.78
CA LEU A 105 2.38 15.32 24.00
C LEU A 105 2.21 16.01 22.64
N HIS A 106 1.45 15.39 21.73
CA HIS A 106 1.19 15.93 20.40
C HIS A 106 -0.04 16.85 20.38
N SER A 107 0.00 17.86 19.51
CA SER A 107 -1.08 18.82 19.20
C SER A 107 -0.74 19.55 17.90
N SER A 108 -1.66 19.59 16.95
CA SER A 108 -1.52 20.30 15.67
C SER A 108 -2.82 21.02 15.29
N ASP A 109 -2.69 22.14 14.56
CA ASP A 109 -3.80 22.84 13.89
C ASP A 109 -4.96 23.26 14.80
N MET A 110 -4.67 23.52 16.07
CA MET A 110 -5.65 23.94 17.06
C MET A 110 -5.14 25.08 17.94
N LYS A 111 -6.07 25.87 18.48
CA LYS A 111 -5.79 26.93 19.44
C LYS A 111 -6.13 26.45 20.84
N ILE A 112 -5.11 26.24 21.66
CA ILE A 112 -5.27 25.95 23.08
C ILE A 112 -5.72 27.23 23.81
N LEU A 113 -6.84 27.14 24.50
CA LEU A 113 -7.43 28.25 25.26
C LEU A 113 -7.01 28.21 26.72
N LYS A 114 -6.98 27.01 27.31
CA LYS A 114 -6.65 26.81 28.73
C LYS A 114 -6.10 25.40 28.96
N ALA A 115 -5.13 25.28 29.86
CA ALA A 115 -4.65 23.99 30.35
C ALA A 115 -4.61 23.99 31.88
N ASN A 116 -5.15 22.95 32.51
CA ASN A 116 -5.12 22.76 33.96
C ASN A 116 -4.44 21.44 34.31
N PHE A 117 -3.46 21.48 35.19
CA PHE A 117 -2.84 20.30 35.80
C PHE A 117 -3.24 20.22 37.27
N GLN A 118 -3.88 19.12 37.68
CA GLN A 118 -4.38 18.96 39.05
C GLN A 118 -5.28 20.12 39.52
N GLY A 119 -6.14 20.61 38.61
CA GLY A 119 -7.05 21.74 38.88
C GLY A 119 -6.39 23.13 38.92
N LYS A 120 -5.08 23.23 38.70
CA LYS A 120 -4.36 24.50 38.61
C LYS A 120 -3.99 24.82 37.16
N GLU A 121 -4.18 26.07 36.76
CA GLU A 121 -3.83 26.51 35.42
C GLU A 121 -2.30 26.47 35.22
N VAL A 122 -1.86 25.97 34.05
CA VAL A 122 -0.44 25.81 33.71
C VAL A 122 -0.16 26.36 32.31
N PRO A 123 1.02 26.99 32.09
CA PRO A 123 1.40 27.46 30.77
C PRO A 123 1.78 26.28 29.86
N ILE A 124 1.50 26.44 28.56
CA ILE A 124 1.89 25.49 27.52
C ILE A 124 2.95 26.10 26.61
N LEU A 125 3.98 25.31 26.34
CA LEU A 125 4.98 25.58 25.31
C LEU A 125 4.62 24.77 24.08
N GLU A 126 4.56 25.41 22.91
CA GLU A 126 4.24 24.75 21.65
C GLU A 126 5.49 24.72 20.76
N TYR A 127 5.77 23.58 20.15
CA TYR A 127 6.80 23.42 19.13
C TYR A 127 6.20 22.80 17.86
N LYS A 128 5.81 23.67 16.93
CA LYS A 128 5.08 23.32 15.70
C LYS A 128 5.80 22.34 14.79
N PRO A 129 7.13 22.42 14.56
CA PRO A 129 7.81 21.49 13.64
C PRO A 129 7.66 20.01 14.00
N TRP A 130 7.49 19.69 15.28
CA TRP A 130 7.22 18.30 15.73
C TRP A 130 5.77 18.09 16.14
N GLN A 131 4.92 19.11 15.99
CA GLN A 131 3.52 19.10 16.43
C GLN A 131 3.41 18.69 17.90
N GLN A 132 4.30 19.20 18.75
CA GLN A 132 4.37 18.87 20.16
C GLN A 132 4.04 20.09 21.03
N ILE A 133 3.46 19.80 22.18
CA ILE A 133 3.27 20.76 23.27
C ILE A 133 3.89 20.19 24.55
N ALA A 134 4.30 21.09 25.44
CA ALA A 134 4.90 20.72 26.71
C ALA A 134 4.41 21.58 27.87
N ILE A 135 4.34 20.95 29.04
CA ILE A 135 4.09 21.58 30.34
C ILE A 135 5.35 21.37 31.17
N LYS A 136 5.88 22.44 31.75
CA LYS A 136 7.03 22.40 32.66
C LYS A 136 6.57 22.54 34.10
N PHE A 137 7.26 21.84 35.00
CA PHE A 137 7.02 21.89 36.43
C PHE A 137 8.27 22.39 37.18
N SER A 138 8.07 23.17 38.24
CA SER A 138 9.14 23.55 39.17
C SER A 138 9.60 22.35 40.01
N GLU A 139 8.65 21.51 40.42
CA GLU A 139 8.84 20.29 41.18
C GLU A 139 8.59 19.05 40.32
N GLU A 140 9.20 17.93 40.70
CA GLU A 140 9.05 16.67 39.96
C GLU A 140 7.69 16.03 40.22
N ILE A 141 7.02 15.63 39.14
CA ILE A 141 5.90 14.68 39.22
C ILE A 141 6.45 13.31 39.61
N LYS A 142 5.78 12.64 40.54
CA LYS A 142 6.33 11.49 41.27
C LYS A 142 5.99 10.15 40.62
N LYS A 143 7.00 9.29 40.50
CA LYS A 143 6.85 7.93 39.97
C LYS A 143 5.74 7.17 40.71
N GLY A 144 4.90 6.46 39.94
CA GLY A 144 3.79 5.67 40.43
C GLY A 144 2.54 6.47 40.79
N GLN A 145 2.57 7.80 40.74
CA GLN A 145 1.39 8.63 40.99
C GLN A 145 0.58 8.88 39.73
N GLU A 146 -0.73 9.05 39.93
CA GLU A 146 -1.67 9.46 38.91
C GLU A 146 -1.86 10.98 38.91
N TYR A 147 -1.92 11.56 37.71
CA TYR A 147 -2.20 12.97 37.51
C TYR A 147 -3.29 13.22 36.47
N VAL A 148 -4.00 14.33 36.63
CA VAL A 148 -5.04 14.76 35.69
C VAL A 148 -4.60 16.03 34.98
N LEU A 149 -4.58 15.97 33.65
CA LEU A 149 -4.34 17.09 32.75
C LEU A 149 -5.62 17.39 31.95
N ASN A 150 -6.13 18.60 32.06
CA ASN A 150 -7.29 19.07 31.31
C ASN A 150 -6.87 20.17 30.31
N ILE A 151 -7.27 20.07 29.05
CA ILE A 151 -6.95 21.04 28.01
C ILE A 151 -8.23 21.41 27.24
N VAL A 152 -8.52 22.70 27.19
CA VAL A 152 -9.64 23.29 26.44
C VAL A 152 -9.09 24.00 25.21
N TYR A 153 -9.69 23.74 24.05
CA TYR A 153 -9.20 24.22 22.76
C TYR A 153 -10.34 24.47 21.76
N THR A 154 -9.99 25.16 20.67
CA THR A 154 -10.84 25.34 19.49
C THR A 154 -10.03 25.07 18.23
N ALA A 155 -10.67 24.54 17.19
CA ALA A 155 -10.05 24.23 15.92
C ALA A 155 -11.06 24.31 14.77
N ASN A 156 -10.54 24.37 13.55
CA ASN A 156 -11.35 24.23 12.34
C ASN A 156 -11.48 22.76 11.99
N LEU A 157 -12.61 22.36 11.41
CA LEU A 157 -12.67 21.08 10.71
C LEU A 157 -11.68 21.14 9.55
N SER A 158 -10.90 20.07 9.38
CA SER A 158 -9.92 20.02 8.30
C SER A 158 -10.60 20.11 6.93
N ASN A 159 -9.93 20.80 6.01
CA ASN A 159 -10.30 20.90 4.58
C ASN A 159 -9.52 19.89 3.71
N SER A 160 -8.69 19.05 4.34
CA SER A 160 -8.11 17.82 3.80
C SER A 160 -8.97 16.62 4.21
N TYR A 161 -8.41 15.40 4.09
CA TYR A 161 -9.10 14.15 4.38
C TYR A 161 -8.54 13.42 5.61
N ASP A 162 -7.91 14.16 6.53
CA ASP A 162 -7.30 13.65 7.76
C ASP A 162 -7.66 14.53 8.97
N GLY A 163 -7.46 14.00 10.17
CA GLY A 163 -7.87 14.66 11.42
C GLY A 163 -9.38 14.58 11.60
N PHE A 164 -9.97 15.63 12.17
CA PHE A 164 -11.42 15.79 12.20
C PHE A 164 -11.81 16.73 11.05
N TYR A 165 -12.33 16.16 9.96
CA TYR A 165 -12.51 16.85 8.68
C TYR A 165 -13.98 16.99 8.31
N ASN A 166 -14.27 17.95 7.42
CA ASN A 166 -15.58 18.10 6.83
C ASN A 166 -15.67 17.34 5.50
N SER A 167 -16.83 16.77 5.22
CA SER A 167 -17.17 16.15 3.93
C SER A 167 -18.58 16.58 3.52
N SER A 168 -18.90 16.43 2.23
CA SER A 168 -20.20 16.81 1.71
C SER A 168 -20.64 15.93 0.55
N TYR A 169 -21.95 15.84 0.34
CA TYR A 169 -22.54 15.21 -0.84
C TYR A 169 -23.78 15.98 -1.27
N SER A 170 -24.19 15.79 -2.52
CA SER A 170 -25.49 16.27 -3.01
C SER A 170 -26.50 15.14 -2.89
N ASP A 171 -27.64 15.40 -2.23
CA ASP A 171 -28.74 14.46 -2.20
C ASP A 171 -29.47 14.39 -3.55
N THR A 172 -30.40 13.45 -3.70
CA THR A 172 -31.20 13.26 -4.93
C THR A 172 -32.04 14.48 -5.32
N ALA A 173 -32.27 15.44 -4.41
CA ALA A 173 -32.92 16.72 -4.70
C ALA A 173 -31.93 17.83 -5.12
N GLY A 174 -30.64 17.52 -5.23
CA GLY A 174 -29.56 18.46 -5.55
C GLY A 174 -29.14 19.34 -4.38
N VAL A 175 -29.58 19.05 -3.15
CA VAL A 175 -29.24 19.84 -1.97
C VAL A 175 -27.91 19.35 -1.41
N ARG A 176 -26.97 20.29 -1.23
CA ARG A 176 -25.69 20.01 -0.57
C ARG A 176 -25.91 19.71 0.91
N ARG A 177 -25.48 18.54 1.35
CA ARG A 177 -25.48 18.08 2.74
C ARG A 177 -24.04 17.99 3.24
N VAL A 178 -23.85 18.27 4.52
CA VAL A 178 -22.53 18.31 5.15
C VAL A 178 -22.43 17.30 6.29
N LEU A 179 -21.21 16.84 6.54
CA LEU A 179 -20.88 15.91 7.61
C LEU A 179 -19.49 16.20 8.17
N ALA A 180 -19.24 15.71 9.38
CA ALA A 180 -17.91 15.73 9.98
C ALA A 180 -17.52 14.29 10.36
N ALA A 181 -16.31 13.88 9.98
CA ALA A 181 -15.78 12.54 10.21
C ALA A 181 -14.30 12.59 10.58
N THR A 182 -13.78 11.49 11.10
CA THR A 182 -12.38 11.37 11.53
C THR A 182 -11.60 10.38 10.69
N GLN A 183 -10.35 10.71 10.37
CA GLN A 183 -9.33 9.79 9.86
C GLN A 183 -8.01 10.12 10.57
N PHE A 184 -7.56 9.24 11.46
CA PHE A 184 -6.43 9.54 12.34
C PHE A 184 -5.16 8.76 12.02
N GLU A 185 -5.25 7.62 11.33
CA GLU A 185 -4.05 6.90 10.94
C GLU A 185 -3.26 7.66 9.86
N PRO A 186 -1.92 7.79 10.00
CA PRO A 186 -1.11 7.32 11.13
C PRO A 186 -0.99 8.32 12.30
N LEU A 187 -0.96 9.62 12.03
CA LEU A 187 -0.53 10.64 13.00
C LEU A 187 -1.48 11.85 13.09
N ALA A 188 -2.77 11.65 12.81
CA ALA A 188 -3.75 12.72 12.68
C ALA A 188 -4.70 12.86 13.87
N ALA A 189 -4.66 11.98 14.88
CA ALA A 189 -5.46 12.19 16.11
C ALA A 189 -5.09 13.50 16.82
N ARG A 190 -3.79 13.86 16.78
CA ARG A 190 -3.27 15.15 17.26
C ARG A 190 -3.87 16.39 16.59
N LYS A 191 -4.55 16.26 15.45
CA LYS A 191 -5.27 17.36 14.77
C LYS A 191 -6.71 17.51 15.27
N ALA A 192 -7.22 16.52 15.99
CA ALA A 192 -8.55 16.56 16.58
C ALA A 192 -8.51 16.85 18.08
N PHE A 193 -7.55 16.31 18.81
CA PHE A 193 -7.37 16.57 20.25
C PHE A 193 -5.89 16.40 20.68
N PRO A 194 -5.41 17.18 21.67
CA PRO A 194 -4.08 16.96 22.22
C PRO A 194 -3.94 15.57 22.85
N CYS A 195 -2.96 14.78 22.43
CA CYS A 195 -2.80 13.40 22.90
C CYS A 195 -1.38 12.85 22.75
N PHE A 196 -1.12 11.69 23.36
CA PHE A 196 0.14 10.96 23.18
C PHE A 196 0.04 10.13 21.90
N ASP A 197 0.15 10.82 20.76
CA ASP A 197 -0.20 10.27 19.46
C ASP A 197 0.89 9.35 18.86
N GLU A 198 1.17 8.25 19.55
CA GLU A 198 1.97 7.11 19.08
C GLU A 198 1.28 5.80 19.48
N PRO A 199 1.31 4.74 18.65
CA PRO A 199 0.49 3.54 18.85
C PRO A 199 0.77 2.77 20.14
N ALA A 200 1.96 2.91 20.74
CA ALA A 200 2.30 2.28 22.02
C ALA A 200 1.59 2.91 23.23
N PHE A 201 1.08 4.13 23.12
CA PHE A 201 0.40 4.82 24.23
C PHE A 201 -1.09 4.46 24.29
N LYS A 202 -1.39 3.15 24.37
CA LYS A 202 -2.78 2.67 24.51
C LYS A 202 -3.43 3.20 25.79
N ALA A 203 -4.67 3.65 25.65
CA ALA A 203 -5.50 4.16 26.74
C ALA A 203 -6.98 3.84 26.48
N SER A 204 -7.81 4.05 27.50
CA SER A 204 -9.26 3.99 27.37
C SER A 204 -9.85 5.37 27.04
N PHE A 205 -10.95 5.43 26.30
CA PHE A 205 -11.57 6.65 25.84
C PHE A 205 -13.04 6.71 26.24
N LEU A 206 -13.45 7.81 26.86
CA LEU A 206 -14.84 8.18 27.10
C LEU A 206 -15.15 9.39 26.21
N ILE A 207 -16.08 9.24 25.27
CA ILE A 207 -16.34 10.24 24.24
C ILE A 207 -17.74 10.82 24.44
N LYS A 208 -17.82 12.16 24.36
CA LYS A 208 -19.05 12.96 24.44
C LYS A 208 -19.11 13.91 23.27
N ILE A 209 -20.24 13.92 22.56
CA ILE A 209 -20.42 14.75 21.38
C ILE A 209 -21.70 15.58 21.53
N LYS A 210 -21.54 16.90 21.48
CA LYS A 210 -22.65 17.85 21.39
C LYS A 210 -23.01 18.07 19.93
N ARG A 211 -24.29 17.97 19.61
CA ARG A 211 -24.82 18.11 18.24
C ARG A 211 -26.21 18.75 18.23
N GLU A 212 -26.60 19.25 17.06
CA GLU A 212 -27.96 19.71 16.80
C GLU A 212 -28.93 18.52 16.63
N ALA A 213 -30.23 18.80 16.76
CA ALA A 213 -31.28 17.79 16.75
C ALA A 213 -31.35 16.96 15.45
N GLU A 214 -31.00 17.58 14.31
CA GLU A 214 -31.09 16.96 12.99
C GLU A 214 -29.98 15.93 12.70
N TYR A 215 -28.85 16.01 13.43
CA TYR A 215 -27.73 15.09 13.26
C TYR A 215 -27.82 13.93 14.23
N ILE A 216 -27.23 12.80 13.89
CA ILE A 216 -26.81 11.75 14.83
C ILE A 216 -25.31 11.87 15.08
N SER A 217 -24.83 11.22 16.13
CA SER A 217 -23.40 10.98 16.33
C SER A 217 -23.11 9.49 16.49
N LEU A 218 -21.97 9.06 15.95
CA LEU A 218 -21.39 7.72 16.08
C LEU A 218 -19.98 7.85 16.66
N SER A 219 -19.55 6.84 17.41
CA SER A 219 -18.17 6.69 17.87
C SER A 219 -17.83 5.20 18.01
N ASN A 220 -16.62 4.86 18.46
CA ASN A 220 -16.12 3.48 18.62
C ASN A 220 -17.08 2.59 19.41
N MET A 221 -17.64 3.11 20.50
CA MET A 221 -18.44 2.36 21.46
C MET A 221 -19.95 2.59 21.27
N PRO A 222 -20.82 1.73 21.81
CA PRO A 222 -22.25 1.98 21.85
C PRO A 222 -22.59 3.30 22.56
N LYS A 223 -23.69 3.92 22.15
CA LYS A 223 -24.21 5.11 22.85
C LYS A 223 -24.79 4.70 24.20
N ALA A 224 -24.25 5.26 25.28
CA ALA A 224 -24.72 5.02 26.64
C ALA A 224 -25.94 5.89 26.98
N LYS A 225 -25.90 7.18 26.61
CA LYS A 225 -26.96 8.14 26.93
C LYS A 225 -27.01 9.28 25.92
N THR A 226 -28.20 9.85 25.70
CA THR A 226 -28.40 11.16 25.06
C THR A 226 -29.06 12.10 26.06
N THR A 227 -28.47 13.27 26.29
CA THR A 227 -28.98 14.29 27.21
C THR A 227 -29.38 15.55 26.44
N PRO A 228 -30.65 16.00 26.51
CA PRO A 228 -31.05 17.30 25.96
C PRO A 228 -30.35 18.45 26.68
N LEU A 229 -29.88 19.45 25.93
CA LEU A 229 -29.24 20.66 26.42
C LEU A 229 -30.05 21.91 26.01
N PRO A 230 -29.85 23.07 26.66
CA PRO A 230 -30.45 24.34 26.22
C PRO A 230 -30.12 24.66 24.76
N GLY A 231 -31.02 25.38 24.07
CA GLY A 231 -30.81 25.81 22.68
C GLY A 231 -31.05 24.73 21.62
N GLY A 232 -31.76 23.64 21.96
CA GLY A 232 -32.10 22.57 21.01
C GLY A 232 -30.94 21.61 20.70
N LEU A 233 -29.88 21.66 21.51
CA LEU A 233 -28.72 20.78 21.40
C LEU A 233 -28.93 19.49 22.18
N PHE A 234 -28.17 18.46 21.80
CA PHE A 234 -28.12 17.17 22.48
C PHE A 234 -26.65 16.79 22.72
N GLU A 235 -26.38 16.19 23.87
CA GLU A 235 -25.08 15.57 24.17
C GLU A 235 -25.24 14.05 24.17
N ASP A 236 -24.57 13.40 23.22
CA ASP A 236 -24.46 11.94 23.17
C ASP A 236 -23.20 11.52 23.94
N GLU A 237 -23.37 10.68 24.95
CA GLU A 237 -22.29 10.04 25.71
C GLU A 237 -22.16 8.56 25.28
N PHE A 238 -20.96 8.15 24.91
CA PHE A 238 -20.63 6.78 24.51
C PHE A 238 -20.06 5.97 25.68
N GLU A 239 -20.20 4.65 25.65
CA GLU A 239 -19.56 3.77 26.65
C GLU A 239 -18.03 3.94 26.62
N LYS A 240 -17.38 3.70 27.75
CA LYS A 240 -15.91 3.72 27.85
C LYS A 240 -15.29 2.62 26.99
N SER A 241 -14.30 2.96 26.16
CA SER A 241 -13.62 1.99 25.30
C SER A 241 -12.72 1.03 26.07
N VAL A 242 -12.36 -0.08 25.41
CA VAL A 242 -11.19 -0.87 25.76
C VAL A 242 -9.90 -0.06 25.58
N ASN A 243 -8.77 -0.58 26.07
CA ASN A 243 -7.47 0.03 25.81
C ASN A 243 -7.13 -0.08 24.31
N MET A 244 -6.95 1.06 23.66
CA MET A 244 -6.65 1.16 22.24
C MET A 244 -5.74 2.35 21.95
N SER A 245 -5.15 2.35 20.76
CA SER A 245 -4.27 3.42 20.27
C SER A 245 -5.06 4.65 19.85
N THR A 246 -4.45 5.83 19.89
CA THR A 246 -5.10 7.11 19.51
C THR A 246 -5.59 7.12 18.06
N TYR A 247 -4.85 6.49 17.14
CA TYR A 247 -5.20 6.45 15.72
C TYR A 247 -6.51 5.69 15.43
N LEU A 248 -6.99 4.87 16.36
CA LEU A 248 -8.24 4.11 16.25
C LEU A 248 -9.46 4.86 16.81
N VAL A 249 -9.26 5.99 17.47
CA VAL A 249 -10.37 6.81 17.94
C VAL A 249 -11.15 7.33 16.74
N ALA A 250 -12.46 7.15 16.75
CA ALA A 250 -13.30 7.65 15.67
C ALA A 250 -14.60 8.24 16.19
N PHE A 251 -15.05 9.28 15.49
CA PHE A 251 -16.37 9.86 15.69
C PHE A 251 -16.88 10.55 14.43
N ILE A 252 -18.19 10.47 14.22
CA ILE A 252 -18.87 10.99 13.04
C ILE A 252 -20.11 11.76 13.51
N VAL A 253 -20.35 12.95 12.96
CA VAL A 253 -21.57 13.74 13.17
C VAL A 253 -22.25 13.96 11.84
N PHE A 254 -23.40 13.32 11.65
CA PHE A 254 -24.04 13.27 10.34
C PHE A 254 -25.51 12.79 10.39
N ASN A 255 -26.21 12.74 9.24
CA ASN A 255 -27.56 12.20 9.08
C ASN A 255 -27.51 10.89 8.25
N LEU A 256 -27.30 9.76 8.92
CA LEU A 256 -27.20 8.42 8.29
C LEU A 256 -28.41 7.54 8.62
N VAL A 257 -28.72 6.63 7.71
CA VAL A 257 -29.65 5.51 7.96
C VAL A 257 -28.87 4.24 8.27
N LYS A 258 -29.49 3.31 9.02
CA LYS A 258 -28.83 2.08 9.47
C LYS A 258 -29.68 0.83 9.36
N THR A 259 -29.00 -0.31 9.32
CA THR A 259 -29.57 -1.64 9.63
C THR A 259 -29.55 -1.89 11.16
N LYS A 260 -30.32 -2.85 11.69
CA LYS A 260 -30.44 -3.10 13.16
C LYS A 260 -29.89 -4.49 13.56
N LYS A 261 -28.60 -4.63 13.87
CA LYS A 261 -27.96 -5.83 14.47
C LYS A 261 -26.65 -5.48 15.22
N LEU A 262 -25.93 -6.49 15.75
CA LEU A 262 -24.55 -6.36 16.27
C LEU A 262 -23.63 -5.69 15.25
N VAL A 263 -23.71 -6.15 13.99
CA VAL A 263 -23.10 -5.49 12.84
C VAL A 263 -24.13 -4.56 12.23
N SER A 264 -23.78 -3.29 12.03
CA SER A 264 -24.64 -2.30 11.37
C SER A 264 -23.89 -1.66 10.21
N VAL A 265 -24.59 -1.43 9.10
CA VAL A 265 -24.03 -0.71 7.95
C VAL A 265 -24.76 0.61 7.82
N TYR A 266 -23.99 1.69 7.70
CA TYR A 266 -24.47 3.06 7.59
C TYR A 266 -24.10 3.63 6.22
N ALA A 267 -25.07 4.31 5.62
CA ALA A 267 -24.90 5.02 4.35
C ALA A 267 -25.79 6.28 4.35
N VAL A 268 -25.56 7.16 3.38
CA VAL A 268 -26.47 8.29 3.13
C VAL A 268 -27.89 7.77 2.83
N PRO A 269 -28.96 8.51 3.17
CA PRO A 269 -30.34 8.04 3.03
C PRO A 269 -30.70 7.53 1.62
N ASP A 270 -30.17 8.17 0.58
CA ASP A 270 -30.41 7.83 -0.83
C ASP A 270 -29.81 6.48 -1.26
N LYS A 271 -28.85 5.95 -0.48
CA LYS A 271 -28.13 4.70 -0.78
C LYS A 271 -28.48 3.54 0.16
N LYS A 272 -29.56 3.68 0.94
CA LYS A 272 -29.97 2.70 1.97
C LYS A 272 -30.14 1.27 1.43
N ASP A 273 -30.53 1.11 0.18
CA ASP A 273 -30.80 -0.21 -0.42
C ASP A 273 -29.51 -0.91 -0.89
N GLN A 274 -28.36 -0.25 -0.81
CA GLN A 274 -27.04 -0.77 -1.22
C GLN A 274 -26.23 -1.39 -0.06
N VAL A 275 -26.79 -1.40 1.16
CA VAL A 275 -26.07 -1.82 2.37
C VAL A 275 -26.16 -3.33 2.67
N HIS A 276 -27.09 -4.04 2.00
CA HIS A 276 -27.47 -5.40 2.37
C HIS A 276 -26.35 -6.41 2.17
N TYR A 277 -25.63 -6.31 1.04
CA TYR A 277 -24.52 -7.21 0.75
C TYR A 277 -23.37 -7.04 1.75
N ALA A 278 -22.98 -5.80 2.05
CA ALA A 278 -21.96 -5.51 3.05
C ALA A 278 -22.31 -6.07 4.43
N LEU A 279 -23.58 -5.96 4.84
CA LEU A 279 -24.04 -6.53 6.10
C LEU A 279 -23.89 -8.06 6.12
N GLU A 280 -24.25 -8.74 5.03
CA GLU A 280 -24.09 -10.19 4.88
C GLU A 280 -22.62 -10.60 4.91
N ALA A 281 -21.79 -9.95 4.09
CA ALA A 281 -20.37 -10.19 3.99
C ALA A 281 -19.68 -10.01 5.35
N ALA A 282 -19.92 -8.88 6.01
CA ALA A 282 -19.34 -8.58 7.31
C ALA A 282 -19.79 -9.57 8.40
N THR A 283 -21.05 -10.01 8.38
CA THR A 283 -21.54 -11.00 9.35
C THR A 283 -20.86 -12.36 9.17
N LYS A 284 -20.74 -12.84 7.93
CA LYS A 284 -20.08 -14.12 7.61
C LYS A 284 -18.58 -14.09 7.95
N LEU A 285 -17.89 -13.00 7.58
CA LEU A 285 -16.46 -12.83 7.84
C LEU A 285 -16.16 -12.66 9.33
N LEU A 286 -16.98 -11.90 10.07
CA LEU A 286 -16.81 -11.77 11.52
C LEU A 286 -16.97 -13.13 12.22
N HIS A 287 -17.95 -13.94 11.80
CA HIS A 287 -18.10 -15.30 12.32
C HIS A 287 -16.90 -16.19 11.99
N PHE A 288 -16.36 -16.09 10.77
CA PHE A 288 -15.14 -16.79 10.37
C PHE A 288 -13.96 -16.39 11.27
N TYR A 289 -13.72 -15.10 11.49
CA TYR A 289 -12.60 -14.64 12.31
C TYR A 289 -12.71 -15.04 13.79
N ASN A 290 -13.90 -14.95 14.40
CA ASN A 290 -14.12 -15.44 15.77
C ASN A 290 -13.75 -16.93 15.88
N THR A 291 -14.15 -17.74 14.91
CA THR A 291 -13.91 -19.19 14.88
C THR A 291 -12.45 -19.52 14.56
N PHE A 292 -11.87 -18.83 13.57
CA PHE A 292 -10.52 -19.07 13.10
C PHE A 292 -9.49 -18.69 14.17
N PHE A 293 -9.67 -17.56 14.87
CA PHE A 293 -8.76 -17.13 15.93
C PHE A 293 -9.09 -17.67 17.31
N GLU A 294 -10.24 -18.33 17.50
CA GLU A 294 -10.73 -18.79 18.81
C GLU A 294 -10.80 -17.64 19.85
N ILE A 295 -11.01 -16.41 19.35
CA ILE A 295 -11.06 -15.18 20.13
C ILE A 295 -12.28 -14.39 19.63
N GLU A 296 -13.30 -14.26 20.48
CA GLU A 296 -14.47 -13.45 20.17
C GLU A 296 -14.13 -11.96 20.01
N TYR A 297 -14.76 -11.32 19.02
CA TYR A 297 -14.74 -9.87 18.89
C TYR A 297 -15.22 -9.20 20.20
N PRO A 298 -14.42 -8.27 20.78
CA PRO A 298 -14.62 -7.87 22.18
C PRO A 298 -15.69 -6.79 22.41
N LEU A 299 -16.18 -6.12 21.37
CA LEU A 299 -17.12 -5.00 21.53
C LEU A 299 -18.58 -5.44 21.28
N ARG A 300 -19.52 -4.70 21.88
CA ARG A 300 -20.97 -4.97 21.79
C ARG A 300 -21.61 -4.52 20.47
N LYS A 301 -20.85 -3.87 19.60
CA LYS A 301 -21.29 -3.41 18.28
C LYS A 301 -20.12 -3.29 17.33
N LEU A 302 -20.42 -3.35 16.04
CA LEU A 302 -19.49 -3.09 14.95
C LEU A 302 -20.23 -2.36 13.83
N ASP A 303 -19.88 -1.10 13.64
CA ASP A 303 -20.48 -0.26 12.60
C ASP A 303 -19.53 -0.16 11.41
N LEU A 304 -20.06 -0.32 10.20
CA LEU A 304 -19.37 -0.06 8.93
C LEU A 304 -20.04 1.16 8.29
N VAL A 305 -19.30 2.22 8.03
CA VAL A 305 -19.87 3.51 7.61
C VAL A 305 -19.29 3.94 6.26
N GLY A 306 -20.15 4.10 5.26
CA GLY A 306 -19.78 4.69 3.97
C GLY A 306 -19.69 6.21 4.09
N ILE A 307 -18.49 6.75 3.85
CA ILE A 307 -18.20 8.19 3.87
C ILE A 307 -18.06 8.68 2.42
N PRO A 308 -18.84 9.71 2.00
CA PRO A 308 -18.80 10.25 0.64
C PRO A 308 -17.43 10.73 0.17
N ASP A 309 -16.68 11.44 1.01
CA ASP A 309 -15.30 11.83 0.73
C ASP A 309 -14.35 11.13 1.70
N PHE A 310 -13.65 10.12 1.22
CA PHE A 310 -12.70 9.36 2.03
C PHE A 310 -11.42 9.11 1.24
N LEU A 311 -10.24 9.32 1.84
CA LEU A 311 -8.98 9.26 1.09
C LEU A 311 -8.48 7.83 0.88
N ALA A 312 -8.50 7.02 1.94
CA ALA A 312 -8.10 5.62 1.89
C ALA A 312 -9.21 4.74 1.26
N GLY A 313 -9.00 3.43 1.18
CA GLY A 313 -10.08 2.50 0.81
C GLY A 313 -11.09 2.33 1.94
N ALA A 314 -10.58 2.14 3.15
CA ALA A 314 -11.28 2.10 4.42
C ALA A 314 -10.30 2.38 5.56
N MET A 315 -10.76 2.30 6.81
CA MET A 315 -9.98 2.47 8.04
C MET A 315 -10.65 1.70 9.19
N GLU A 316 -9.87 0.95 9.95
CA GLU A 316 -10.31 -0.13 10.83
C GLU A 316 -10.81 0.32 12.21
N ASN A 317 -11.15 1.60 12.38
CA ASN A 317 -11.38 2.22 13.70
C ASN A 317 -12.26 1.31 14.58
N TRP A 318 -11.79 1.00 15.78
CA TRP A 318 -12.34 -0.14 16.53
C TRP A 318 -13.82 0.05 16.86
N GLY A 319 -14.68 -0.78 16.26
CA GLY A 319 -16.14 -0.70 16.38
C GLY A 319 -16.84 0.33 15.48
N LEU A 320 -16.12 1.16 14.74
CA LEU A 320 -16.66 2.15 13.79
C LEU A 320 -15.79 2.24 12.53
N ILE A 321 -15.76 1.16 11.75
CA ILE A 321 -14.96 1.08 10.52
C ILE A 321 -15.53 2.05 9.48
N THR A 322 -14.68 2.87 8.87
CA THR A 322 -15.08 3.84 7.84
C THR A 322 -14.60 3.40 6.47
N PHE A 323 -15.42 3.58 5.44
CA PHE A 323 -15.15 3.15 4.07
C PHE A 323 -15.38 4.30 3.09
N ARG A 324 -14.70 4.29 1.94
CA ARG A 324 -15.27 4.91 0.74
C ARG A 324 -16.59 4.23 0.40
N GLU A 325 -17.55 4.97 -0.14
CA GLU A 325 -18.80 4.36 -0.59
C GLU A 325 -18.56 3.27 -1.68
N THR A 326 -17.56 3.48 -2.55
CA THR A 326 -17.12 2.50 -3.58
C THR A 326 -16.62 1.16 -3.04
N THR A 327 -16.20 1.10 -1.77
CA THR A 327 -15.62 -0.11 -1.13
C THR A 327 -16.56 -0.74 -0.11
N LEU A 328 -17.77 -0.20 0.07
CA LEU A 328 -18.78 -0.71 0.99
C LEU A 328 -20.14 -0.97 0.31
N LEU A 329 -20.55 -0.12 -0.62
CA LEU A 329 -21.92 -0.12 -1.15
C LEU A 329 -21.99 -0.79 -2.52
N VAL A 330 -22.89 -1.77 -2.64
CA VAL A 330 -23.22 -2.43 -3.91
C VAL A 330 -24.72 -2.58 -4.05
N GLY A 331 -25.24 -2.32 -5.25
CA GLY A 331 -26.64 -2.50 -5.60
C GLY A 331 -26.93 -3.88 -6.16
N ASN A 332 -28.21 -4.16 -6.42
CA ASN A 332 -28.64 -5.44 -7.01
C ASN A 332 -28.05 -5.69 -8.41
N HIS A 333 -27.71 -4.63 -9.14
CA HIS A 333 -27.12 -4.69 -10.48
C HIS A 333 -25.57 -4.65 -10.47
N SER A 334 -24.95 -4.64 -9.29
CA SER A 334 -23.48 -4.61 -9.20
C SER A 334 -22.86 -5.93 -9.66
N SER A 335 -21.75 -5.82 -10.39
CA SER A 335 -21.09 -6.98 -11.00
C SER A 335 -20.34 -7.83 -9.97
N PRO A 336 -20.04 -9.10 -10.28
CA PRO A 336 -19.23 -9.96 -9.42
C PRO A 336 -17.89 -9.33 -8.99
N ILE A 337 -17.19 -8.62 -9.88
CA ILE A 337 -15.96 -7.88 -9.53
C ILE A 337 -16.22 -6.76 -8.51
N ASP A 338 -17.34 -6.04 -8.60
CA ASP A 338 -17.68 -5.00 -7.61
C ASP A 338 -17.91 -5.63 -6.22
N LYS A 339 -18.56 -6.81 -6.19
CA LYS A 339 -18.76 -7.60 -4.98
C LYS A 339 -17.45 -8.17 -4.42
N GLN A 340 -16.53 -8.60 -5.27
CA GLN A 340 -15.19 -9.04 -4.88
C GLN A 340 -14.40 -7.91 -4.21
N LEU A 341 -14.45 -6.69 -4.77
CA LEU A 341 -13.80 -5.51 -4.18
C LEU A 341 -14.39 -5.16 -2.80
N VAL A 342 -15.71 -5.07 -2.67
CA VAL A 342 -16.36 -4.77 -1.38
C VAL A 342 -16.05 -5.84 -0.34
N THR A 343 -16.13 -7.12 -0.71
CA THR A 343 -15.81 -8.21 0.22
C THR A 343 -14.34 -8.20 0.63
N SER A 344 -13.44 -7.88 -0.30
CA SER A 344 -12.00 -7.71 -0.06
C SER A 344 -11.72 -6.67 1.00
N VAL A 345 -12.26 -5.46 0.85
CA VAL A 345 -12.02 -4.39 1.82
C VAL A 345 -12.69 -4.73 3.15
N ILE A 346 -13.93 -5.24 3.17
CA ILE A 346 -14.57 -5.68 4.42
C ILE A 346 -13.75 -6.75 5.15
N ALA A 347 -13.22 -7.75 4.43
CA ALA A 347 -12.41 -8.81 5.03
C ALA A 347 -11.11 -8.26 5.64
N HIS A 348 -10.48 -7.29 4.97
CA HIS A 348 -9.29 -6.57 5.45
C HIS A 348 -9.58 -5.83 6.77
N GLU A 349 -10.60 -4.95 6.77
CA GLU A 349 -10.96 -4.14 7.94
C GLU A 349 -11.42 -4.99 9.15
N LEU A 350 -12.07 -6.13 8.88
CA LEU A 350 -12.46 -7.07 9.93
C LEU A 350 -11.27 -7.84 10.50
N ALA A 351 -10.26 -8.18 9.69
CA ALA A 351 -9.03 -8.80 10.19
C ALA A 351 -8.28 -7.86 11.14
N HIS A 352 -8.28 -6.55 10.85
CA HIS A 352 -7.67 -5.55 11.72
C HIS A 352 -8.24 -5.48 13.14
N GLN A 353 -9.48 -5.96 13.35
CA GLN A 353 -10.05 -6.04 14.70
C GLN A 353 -9.21 -6.94 15.64
N TRP A 354 -8.41 -7.86 15.07
CA TRP A 354 -7.38 -8.63 15.78
C TRP A 354 -5.97 -8.10 15.48
N PHE A 355 -5.61 -7.87 14.20
CA PHE A 355 -4.29 -7.41 13.76
C PHE A 355 -4.25 -5.90 13.51
N GLY A 356 -4.03 -5.14 14.57
CA GLY A 356 -4.00 -3.68 14.55
C GLY A 356 -4.73 -3.11 15.74
N ASN A 357 -5.93 -3.62 16.04
CA ASN A 357 -6.74 -3.15 17.16
C ASN A 357 -6.40 -3.89 18.45
N LEU A 358 -6.66 -5.21 18.47
CA LEU A 358 -6.41 -6.06 19.63
C LEU A 358 -4.92 -6.13 19.95
N VAL A 359 -4.11 -6.42 18.95
CA VAL A 359 -2.64 -6.43 19.01
C VAL A 359 -2.13 -5.45 17.96
N THR A 360 -1.38 -4.43 18.40
CA THR A 360 -0.94 -3.33 17.53
C THR A 360 0.59 -3.36 17.44
N MET A 361 1.19 -3.05 16.30
CA MET A 361 2.63 -2.77 16.27
C MET A 361 3.04 -1.71 17.33
N ARG A 362 4.24 -1.85 17.89
CA ARG A 362 4.76 -0.89 18.89
C ARG A 362 5.09 0.45 18.26
N TRP A 363 5.58 0.43 17.04
CA TRP A 363 5.86 1.61 16.23
C TRP A 363 5.74 1.28 14.74
N TRP A 364 5.58 2.30 13.92
CA TRP A 364 5.32 2.21 12.48
C TRP A 364 6.40 1.49 11.67
N ASN A 365 7.60 1.25 12.23
CA ASN A 365 8.61 0.42 11.57
C ASN A 365 8.12 -1.01 11.31
N ASP A 366 7.21 -1.51 12.14
CA ASP A 366 6.61 -2.84 12.02
C ASP A 366 5.14 -2.76 11.59
N LEU A 367 4.74 -1.73 10.84
CA LEU A 367 3.37 -1.54 10.33
C LEU A 367 2.83 -2.80 9.61
N TRP A 368 3.70 -3.56 8.94
CA TRP A 368 3.34 -4.82 8.28
C TRP A 368 2.73 -5.88 9.23
N LEU A 369 2.95 -5.80 10.55
CA LEU A 369 2.28 -6.68 11.52
C LEU A 369 0.77 -6.45 11.55
N ASN A 370 0.32 -5.25 11.20
CA ASN A 370 -1.08 -4.93 10.95
C ASN A 370 -1.42 -5.24 9.49
N GLU A 371 -0.86 -4.46 8.56
CA GLU A 371 -1.27 -4.45 7.14
C GLU A 371 -1.00 -5.77 6.43
N GLY A 372 0.19 -6.34 6.63
CA GLY A 372 0.56 -7.61 6.00
C GLY A 372 -0.31 -8.77 6.50
N PHE A 373 -0.69 -8.79 7.78
CA PHE A 373 -1.61 -9.77 8.33
C PHE A 373 -3.05 -9.54 7.86
N ALA A 374 -3.54 -8.30 7.86
CA ALA A 374 -4.87 -7.98 7.37
C ALA A 374 -5.02 -8.33 5.89
N THR A 375 -4.04 -7.99 5.05
CA THR A 375 -4.01 -8.39 3.63
C THR A 375 -3.94 -9.91 3.48
N TYR A 376 -3.14 -10.63 4.29
CA TYR A 376 -3.10 -12.08 4.23
C TYR A 376 -4.45 -12.73 4.59
N MET A 377 -5.05 -12.28 5.70
CA MET A 377 -6.33 -12.77 6.18
C MET A 377 -7.49 -12.40 5.26
N GLN A 378 -7.41 -11.26 4.56
CA GLN A 378 -8.34 -10.89 3.49
C GLN A 378 -8.42 -11.99 2.43
N TYR A 379 -7.29 -12.34 1.81
CA TYR A 379 -7.27 -13.36 0.76
C TYR A 379 -7.69 -14.74 1.29
N MET A 380 -7.12 -15.17 2.42
CA MET A 380 -7.42 -16.47 3.03
C MET A 380 -8.89 -16.62 3.46
N SER A 381 -9.49 -15.60 4.05
CA SER A 381 -10.88 -15.67 4.53
C SER A 381 -11.87 -15.69 3.37
N ILE A 382 -11.60 -14.94 2.29
CA ILE A 382 -12.47 -14.90 1.12
C ILE A 382 -12.43 -16.22 0.36
N GLU A 383 -11.24 -16.81 0.17
CA GLU A 383 -11.10 -18.15 -0.43
C GLU A 383 -11.99 -19.19 0.28
N LYS A 384 -12.11 -19.10 1.61
CA LYS A 384 -12.88 -20.05 2.43
C LYS A 384 -14.36 -19.73 2.55
N VAL A 385 -14.72 -18.45 2.66
CA VAL A 385 -16.09 -18.00 2.97
C VAL A 385 -16.88 -17.68 1.71
N PHE A 386 -16.19 -17.20 0.66
CA PHE A 386 -16.77 -16.80 -0.62
C PHE A 386 -15.95 -17.35 -1.80
N PRO A 387 -15.79 -18.68 -1.93
CA PRO A 387 -15.00 -19.30 -3.00
C PRO A 387 -15.48 -18.90 -4.41
N GLU A 388 -16.75 -18.53 -4.56
CA GLU A 388 -17.31 -18.02 -5.82
C GLU A 388 -16.71 -16.70 -6.29
N LEU A 389 -16.03 -15.96 -5.40
CA LEU A 389 -15.36 -14.71 -5.74
C LEU A 389 -13.98 -14.92 -6.36
N ASP A 390 -13.41 -16.14 -6.37
CA ASP A 390 -12.17 -16.48 -7.09
C ASP A 390 -11.02 -15.48 -6.83
N ILE A 391 -10.75 -15.23 -5.55
CA ILE A 391 -9.82 -14.20 -5.10
C ILE A 391 -8.34 -14.57 -5.33
N ASP A 392 -8.02 -15.85 -5.50
CA ASP A 392 -6.64 -16.34 -5.63
C ASP A 392 -5.95 -15.79 -6.88
N ASN A 393 -6.70 -15.63 -7.97
CA ASN A 393 -6.21 -15.02 -9.20
C ASN A 393 -5.80 -13.55 -8.97
N GLU A 394 -6.55 -12.81 -8.16
CA GLU A 394 -6.19 -11.45 -7.76
C GLU A 394 -4.94 -11.48 -6.88
N PHE A 395 -4.89 -12.36 -5.87
CA PHE A 395 -3.75 -12.43 -4.97
C PHE A 395 -2.45 -12.71 -5.74
N LEU A 396 -2.46 -13.69 -6.65
CA LEU A 396 -1.30 -13.99 -7.49
C LEU A 396 -0.80 -12.75 -8.26
N SER A 397 -1.71 -11.99 -8.86
CA SER A 397 -1.40 -10.76 -9.60
C SER A 397 -0.82 -9.67 -8.70
N VAL A 398 -1.38 -9.45 -7.49
CA VAL A 398 -0.86 -8.43 -6.58
C VAL A 398 0.53 -8.78 -6.06
N ARG A 399 0.83 -10.07 -5.84
CA ARG A 399 2.17 -10.53 -5.46
C ARG A 399 3.21 -10.28 -6.55
N PHE A 400 2.86 -10.47 -7.83
CA PHE A 400 3.76 -10.12 -8.95
C PHE A 400 4.04 -8.61 -9.00
N ARG A 401 3.05 -7.77 -8.72
CA ARG A 401 3.25 -6.31 -8.62
C ARG A 401 4.16 -5.94 -7.44
N ALA A 402 3.99 -6.59 -6.29
CA ALA A 402 4.87 -6.41 -5.13
C ALA A 402 6.32 -6.81 -5.43
N MET A 403 6.54 -7.94 -6.13
CA MET A 403 7.86 -8.33 -6.61
C MET A 403 8.44 -7.31 -7.59
N ALA A 404 7.63 -6.74 -8.49
CA ALA A 404 8.12 -5.72 -9.42
C ALA A 404 8.65 -4.48 -8.68
N LYS A 405 7.93 -3.99 -7.65
CA LYS A 405 8.39 -2.90 -6.80
C LYS A 405 9.63 -3.29 -5.97
N ASP A 406 9.61 -4.46 -5.34
CA ASP A 406 10.69 -4.89 -4.44
C ASP A 406 11.97 -5.30 -5.17
N SER A 407 11.93 -5.46 -6.50
CA SER A 407 13.10 -5.64 -7.35
C SER A 407 13.87 -4.34 -7.66
N LEU A 408 13.35 -3.19 -7.23
CA LEU A 408 14.00 -1.89 -7.32
C LEU A 408 14.99 -1.71 -6.15
N ASN A 409 16.14 -1.09 -6.40
CA ASN A 409 17.08 -0.75 -5.34
C ASN A 409 16.52 0.35 -4.41
N SER A 410 15.56 1.14 -4.86
CA SER A 410 14.79 2.11 -4.05
C SER A 410 13.76 1.48 -3.10
N SER A 411 13.56 0.15 -3.15
CA SER A 411 12.75 -0.58 -2.16
C SER A 411 13.36 -0.52 -0.74
N HIS A 412 12.63 -1.02 0.25
CA HIS A 412 13.02 -1.10 1.66
C HIS A 412 12.69 -2.48 2.27
N PRO A 413 13.31 -2.82 3.41
CA PRO A 413 12.90 -4.00 4.18
C PRO A 413 11.45 -3.87 4.68
N VAL A 414 10.77 -5.00 4.86
CA VAL A 414 9.39 -5.03 5.38
C VAL A 414 9.30 -4.38 6.77
N SER A 415 10.31 -4.63 7.63
CA SER A 415 10.51 -3.89 8.87
C SER A 415 11.67 -2.92 8.71
N SER A 416 11.38 -1.62 8.69
CA SER A 416 12.38 -0.59 8.45
C SER A 416 12.22 0.59 9.40
N LYS A 417 13.33 1.13 9.89
CA LYS A 417 13.32 2.23 10.84
C LYS A 417 12.73 3.49 10.19
N VAL A 418 11.69 4.04 10.80
CA VAL A 418 11.04 5.30 10.40
C VAL A 418 10.95 6.25 11.58
N THR A 419 11.08 7.55 11.29
CA THR A 419 11.15 8.61 12.30
C THR A 419 10.26 9.81 11.99
N THR A 420 10.27 10.32 10.76
CA THR A 420 9.46 11.50 10.41
C THR A 420 8.04 11.10 10.00
N PRO A 421 7.06 12.01 10.06
CA PRO A 421 5.71 11.74 9.56
C PRO A 421 5.69 11.25 8.11
N GLU A 422 6.52 11.82 7.24
CA GLU A 422 6.62 11.43 5.83
C GLU A 422 7.14 10.00 5.68
N GLU A 423 8.17 9.61 6.43
CA GLU A 423 8.69 8.25 6.44
C GLU A 423 7.64 7.24 6.94
N VAL A 424 6.81 7.64 7.90
CA VAL A 424 5.70 6.82 8.40
C VAL A 424 4.62 6.63 7.33
N GLU A 425 4.22 7.70 6.64
CA GLU A 425 3.28 7.64 5.50
C GLU A 425 3.81 6.74 4.37
N GLU A 426 5.12 6.75 4.13
CA GLU A 426 5.76 5.90 3.12
C GLU A 426 5.82 4.41 3.49
N MET A 427 5.49 4.02 4.72
CA MET A 427 5.33 2.61 5.09
C MET A 427 4.01 2.04 4.57
N PHE A 428 3.03 2.88 4.21
CA PHE A 428 1.76 2.47 3.61
C PHE A 428 1.95 2.21 2.11
N ASP A 429 2.65 1.13 1.79
CA ASP A 429 3.01 0.76 0.43
C ASP A 429 2.99 -0.76 0.20
N SER A 430 3.27 -1.18 -1.04
CA SER A 430 3.11 -2.60 -1.38
C SER A 430 4.10 -3.55 -0.71
N VAL A 431 5.11 -3.04 0.00
CA VAL A 431 6.04 -3.85 0.76
C VAL A 431 5.41 -4.24 2.10
N SER A 432 4.76 -3.30 2.80
CA SER A 432 4.07 -3.61 4.05
C SER A 432 2.83 -4.49 3.84
N TYR A 433 2.04 -4.21 2.80
CA TYR A 433 0.80 -4.92 2.47
C TYR A 433 1.09 -6.23 1.73
N GLU A 434 1.37 -6.19 0.43
CA GLU A 434 1.42 -7.37 -0.42
C GLU A 434 2.65 -8.25 -0.18
N LYS A 435 3.85 -7.69 0.04
CA LYS A 435 5.01 -8.51 0.41
C LYS A 435 4.83 -9.11 1.81
N GLY A 436 4.34 -8.33 2.77
CA GLY A 436 3.96 -8.82 4.11
C GLY A 436 3.01 -10.03 4.03
N ALA A 437 1.93 -9.92 3.26
CA ALA A 437 1.01 -11.02 3.03
C ALA A 437 1.63 -12.21 2.30
N SER A 438 2.50 -11.96 1.32
CA SER A 438 3.17 -13.00 0.54
C SER A 438 4.10 -13.85 1.40
N ILE A 439 4.85 -13.24 2.32
CA ILE A 439 5.76 -13.98 3.20
C ILE A 439 4.98 -14.76 4.28
N LEU A 440 3.79 -14.31 4.67
CA LEU A 440 2.86 -15.07 5.52
C LEU A 440 2.25 -16.26 4.78
N LEU A 441 1.86 -16.09 3.50
CA LEU A 441 1.44 -17.20 2.65
C LEU A 441 2.54 -18.26 2.54
N MET A 442 3.76 -17.84 2.24
CA MET A 442 4.92 -18.73 2.15
C MET A 442 5.18 -19.45 3.48
N LEU A 443 5.05 -18.75 4.61
CA LEU A 443 5.22 -19.33 5.94
C LEU A 443 4.13 -20.35 6.27
N ASN A 444 2.86 -20.03 5.99
CA ASN A 444 1.73 -20.94 6.15
C ASN A 444 1.91 -22.21 5.30
N ALA A 445 2.29 -22.04 4.04
CA ALA A 445 2.58 -23.12 3.11
C ALA A 445 3.78 -23.99 3.55
N THR A 446 4.64 -23.48 4.43
CA THR A 446 5.81 -24.17 4.99
C THR A 446 5.50 -24.91 6.30
N LEU A 447 4.69 -24.32 7.18
CA LEU A 447 4.37 -24.89 8.50
C LEU A 447 3.18 -25.86 8.50
N SER A 448 2.28 -25.71 7.51
CA SER A 448 0.87 -26.15 7.50
C SER A 448 -0.08 -25.15 8.16
N GLU A 449 -1.32 -25.16 7.67
CA GLU A 449 -2.39 -24.30 8.18
C GLU A 449 -2.66 -24.50 9.67
N GLU A 450 -2.67 -25.75 10.14
CA GLU A 450 -2.92 -26.06 11.55
C GLU A 450 -1.84 -25.45 12.46
N ALA A 451 -0.56 -25.62 12.10
CA ALA A 451 0.56 -25.10 12.88
C ALA A 451 0.61 -23.57 12.84
N PHE A 452 0.44 -22.99 11.65
CA PHE A 452 0.39 -21.54 11.47
C PHE A 452 -0.75 -20.91 12.27
N ARG A 453 -1.98 -21.43 12.14
CA ARG A 453 -3.17 -20.96 12.88
C ARG A 453 -2.93 -21.02 14.38
N LYS A 454 -2.40 -22.13 14.91
CA LYS A 454 -2.13 -22.25 16.35
C LYS A 454 -1.14 -21.19 16.85
N GLY A 455 -0.06 -20.93 16.10
CA GLY A 455 0.93 -19.93 16.52
C GLY A 455 0.40 -18.49 16.44
N VAL A 456 -0.50 -18.23 15.49
CA VAL A 456 -1.25 -16.97 15.41
C VAL A 456 -2.19 -16.78 16.59
N ILE A 457 -2.93 -17.83 16.99
CA ILE A 457 -3.80 -17.78 18.18
C ILE A 457 -2.97 -17.47 19.43
N GLU A 458 -1.81 -18.12 19.58
CA GLU A 458 -0.90 -17.88 20.70
C GLU A 458 -0.36 -16.44 20.72
N TYR A 459 0.04 -15.90 19.57
CA TYR A 459 0.42 -14.49 19.42
C TYR A 459 -0.71 -13.54 19.84
N LEU A 460 -1.91 -13.69 19.28
CA LEU A 460 -3.05 -12.83 19.61
C LEU A 460 -3.46 -12.92 21.09
N THR A 461 -3.34 -14.11 21.68
CA THR A 461 -3.66 -14.35 23.10
C THR A 461 -2.64 -13.69 24.02
N ASN A 462 -1.35 -13.88 23.75
CA ASN A 462 -0.27 -13.41 24.62
C ASN A 462 -0.14 -11.89 24.63
N TYR A 463 -0.41 -11.24 23.49
CA TYR A 463 -0.23 -9.79 23.32
C TYR A 463 -1.55 -9.00 23.31
N ARG A 464 -2.66 -9.65 23.71
CA ARG A 464 -4.01 -9.06 23.72
C ARG A 464 -4.04 -7.73 24.49
N GLY A 465 -4.47 -6.66 23.82
CA GLY A 465 -4.57 -5.32 24.39
C GLY A 465 -3.23 -4.59 24.55
N GLY A 466 -2.14 -5.17 24.05
CA GLY A 466 -0.79 -4.61 24.09
C GLY A 466 -0.25 -4.26 22.71
N ASN A 467 1.08 -4.14 22.64
CA ASN A 467 1.81 -3.84 21.41
C ASN A 467 2.97 -4.82 21.19
N THR A 468 3.33 -5.06 19.93
CA THR A 468 4.33 -6.06 19.51
C THR A 468 5.38 -5.49 18.56
N GLU A 469 6.52 -6.17 18.51
CA GLU A 469 7.57 -6.00 17.50
C GLU A 469 7.71 -7.29 16.67
N ASN A 470 8.49 -7.27 15.59
CA ASN A 470 8.68 -8.44 14.73
C ASN A 470 8.99 -9.75 15.48
N GLU A 471 9.88 -9.71 16.47
CA GLU A 471 10.31 -10.92 17.17
C GLU A 471 9.25 -11.53 18.08
N ASP A 472 8.26 -10.75 18.53
CA ASP A 472 7.14 -11.24 19.34
C ASP A 472 6.29 -12.25 18.53
N LEU A 473 6.05 -11.93 17.26
CA LEU A 473 5.37 -12.82 16.33
C LEU A 473 6.18 -14.09 16.06
N TRP A 474 7.46 -13.94 15.74
CA TRP A 474 8.31 -15.09 15.42
C TRP A 474 8.52 -16.00 16.62
N SER A 475 8.60 -15.44 17.83
CA SER A 475 8.66 -16.20 19.07
C SER A 475 7.39 -17.02 19.29
N SER A 476 6.22 -16.47 18.97
CA SER A 476 4.94 -17.20 19.07
C SER A 476 4.83 -18.33 18.04
N LEU A 477 5.18 -18.06 16.78
CA LEU A 477 5.15 -19.07 15.72
C LEU A 477 6.23 -20.16 15.88
N SER A 478 7.36 -19.86 16.53
CA SER A 478 8.43 -20.83 16.78
C SER A 478 8.07 -21.86 17.87
N GLN A 479 7.07 -21.58 18.71
CA GLN A 479 6.64 -22.49 19.78
C GLN A 479 5.77 -23.65 19.26
N VAL A 480 5.21 -23.50 18.06
CA VAL A 480 4.36 -24.52 17.46
C VAL A 480 5.21 -25.48 16.62
N ASN A 481 5.42 -26.70 17.14
CA ASN A 481 6.04 -27.77 16.37
C ASN A 481 5.12 -28.18 15.20
N PRO A 482 5.62 -28.26 13.95
CA PRO A 482 4.82 -28.76 12.85
C PRO A 482 4.43 -30.23 13.09
N PRO A 483 3.20 -30.65 12.75
CA PRO A 483 2.74 -32.03 12.89
C PRO A 483 3.68 -33.05 12.24
N SER A 484 3.71 -34.27 12.77
CA SER A 484 4.55 -35.38 12.28
C SER A 484 4.43 -35.63 10.77
N ALA A 485 3.26 -35.33 10.18
CA ALA A 485 3.00 -35.48 8.74
C ALA A 485 3.79 -34.48 7.86
N VAL A 486 4.03 -33.26 8.34
CA VAL A 486 4.82 -32.23 7.63
C VAL A 486 6.30 -32.62 7.61
N ARG A 487 6.81 -33.29 8.65
CA ARG A 487 8.19 -33.83 8.68
C ARG A 487 8.45 -34.86 7.58
N ASN A 488 7.43 -35.55 7.10
CA ASN A 488 7.54 -36.58 6.06
C ASN A 488 7.51 -36.02 4.62
N LEU A 489 7.17 -34.74 4.42
CA LEU A 489 7.18 -34.05 3.11
C LEU A 489 8.56 -33.51 2.70
N PHE A 490 9.53 -33.51 3.62
CA PHE A 490 10.90 -33.07 3.35
C PHE A 490 11.74 -34.26 2.89
N ILE A 491 12.11 -34.30 1.61
CA ILE A 491 12.83 -35.41 0.96
C ILE A 491 14.18 -35.73 1.62
N ASP A 492 14.81 -34.79 2.34
CA ASP A 492 16.12 -35.04 2.96
C ASP A 492 16.37 -34.21 4.24
N VAL A 493 15.34 -34.07 5.09
CA VAL A 493 15.46 -33.26 6.32
C VAL A 493 14.64 -33.82 7.48
N SER A 494 14.64 -35.15 7.66
CA SER A 494 13.96 -35.81 8.80
C SER A 494 14.50 -35.42 10.20
N LYS A 495 15.39 -34.41 10.32
CA LYS A 495 15.98 -33.93 11.58
C LYS A 495 16.23 -32.42 11.75
N GLN A 496 16.02 -31.54 10.76
CA GLN A 496 16.20 -30.10 11.02
C GLN A 496 14.88 -29.47 11.46
N SER A 497 14.84 -29.01 12.71
CA SER A 497 13.83 -28.06 13.16
C SER A 497 13.89 -26.80 12.30
N ILE A 498 12.76 -26.39 11.72
CA ILE A 498 12.64 -25.08 11.07
C ILE A 498 12.70 -24.02 12.19
N ASN A 499 13.76 -23.22 12.20
CA ASN A 499 13.81 -22.05 13.07
C ASN A 499 13.08 -20.90 12.36
N VAL A 500 11.81 -20.68 12.72
CA VAL A 500 10.93 -19.68 12.09
C VAL A 500 11.51 -18.28 12.23
N SER A 501 11.97 -17.89 13.42
CA SER A 501 12.60 -16.56 13.63
C SER A 501 13.81 -16.35 12.71
N GLN A 502 14.77 -17.30 12.66
CA GLN A 502 15.91 -17.18 11.76
C GLN A 502 15.50 -17.10 10.29
N MET A 503 14.49 -17.88 9.87
CA MET A 503 14.00 -17.85 8.50
C MET A 503 13.36 -16.50 8.18
N MET A 504 12.37 -16.08 8.97
CA MET A 504 11.55 -14.91 8.69
C MET A 504 12.28 -13.59 8.92
N ASN A 505 13.33 -13.57 9.74
CA ASN A 505 14.23 -12.41 9.81
C ASN A 505 14.91 -12.15 8.46
N THR A 506 15.34 -13.19 7.73
CA THR A 506 15.90 -12.98 6.37
C THR A 506 14.88 -12.42 5.37
N TRP A 507 13.58 -12.50 5.66
CA TRP A 507 12.52 -11.98 4.81
C TRP A 507 12.03 -10.58 5.21
N THR A 508 12.22 -10.19 6.47
CA THR A 508 11.68 -8.94 7.02
C THR A 508 12.71 -7.83 7.19
N VAL A 509 13.96 -8.14 7.55
CA VAL A 509 14.98 -7.12 7.88
C VAL A 509 15.89 -6.75 6.71
N GLN A 510 15.69 -7.36 5.54
CA GLN A 510 16.36 -7.00 4.29
C GLN A 510 15.34 -6.75 3.18
N LYS A 511 15.64 -5.78 2.31
CA LYS A 511 14.85 -5.45 1.12
C LYS A 511 15.06 -6.49 0.01
N GLY A 512 14.14 -6.51 -0.95
CA GLY A 512 14.22 -7.41 -2.09
C GLY A 512 13.92 -8.87 -1.77
N PHE A 513 14.19 -9.72 -2.75
CA PHE A 513 13.93 -11.16 -2.71
C PHE A 513 14.97 -11.92 -3.55
N PRO A 514 15.10 -13.24 -3.37
CA PRO A 514 16.11 -14.02 -4.08
C PRO A 514 15.65 -14.44 -5.49
N LEU A 515 16.62 -14.45 -6.41
CA LEU A 515 16.61 -15.26 -7.63
C LEU A 515 17.25 -16.60 -7.32
N VAL A 516 16.54 -17.69 -7.64
CA VAL A 516 17.02 -19.06 -7.55
C VAL A 516 17.36 -19.57 -8.93
N THR A 517 18.64 -19.87 -9.18
CA THR A 517 19.09 -20.50 -10.44
C THR A 517 19.18 -22.01 -10.26
N VAL A 518 18.56 -22.73 -11.18
CA VAL A 518 18.48 -24.19 -11.24
C VAL A 518 19.32 -24.67 -12.41
N ASN A 519 20.38 -25.43 -12.12
CA ASN A 519 21.21 -26.06 -13.13
C ASN A 519 21.19 -27.58 -12.94
N ARG A 520 20.62 -28.29 -13.91
CA ARG A 520 20.46 -29.74 -13.85
C ARG A 520 21.45 -30.44 -14.78
N ALA A 521 22.21 -31.39 -14.21
CA ALA A 521 23.08 -32.31 -14.93
C ALA A 521 22.73 -33.76 -14.56
N GLY A 522 21.94 -34.43 -15.40
CA GLY A 522 21.40 -35.77 -15.10
C GLY A 522 20.50 -35.76 -13.86
N LYS A 523 20.85 -36.57 -12.85
CA LYS A 523 20.16 -36.61 -11.54
C LYS A 523 20.45 -35.42 -10.65
N GLN A 524 21.62 -34.77 -10.81
CA GLN A 524 22.04 -33.71 -9.91
C GLN A 524 21.44 -32.37 -10.34
N VAL A 525 20.80 -31.69 -9.40
CA VAL A 525 20.27 -30.34 -9.56
C VAL A 525 21.04 -29.42 -8.63
N LYS A 526 21.90 -28.60 -9.20
CA LYS A 526 22.62 -27.55 -8.49
C LYS A 526 21.74 -26.30 -8.41
N LEU A 527 21.56 -25.81 -7.20
CA LEU A 527 20.81 -24.61 -6.87
C LEU A 527 21.77 -23.51 -6.44
N THR A 528 21.52 -22.28 -6.89
CA THR A 528 22.19 -21.09 -6.38
C THR A 528 21.18 -19.99 -6.09
N GLN A 529 21.36 -19.24 -5.00
CA GLN A 529 20.57 -18.04 -4.72
C GLN A 529 21.42 -16.77 -4.83
N GLU A 530 20.80 -15.71 -5.31
CA GLU A 530 21.35 -14.35 -5.33
C GLU A 530 20.23 -13.32 -5.15
N HIS A 531 20.57 -12.11 -4.72
CA HIS A 531 19.59 -11.02 -4.61
C HIS A 531 19.10 -10.60 -6.01
N PHE A 532 17.79 -10.67 -6.25
CA PHE A 532 17.21 -10.19 -7.49
C PHE A 532 16.97 -8.67 -7.44
N LEU A 533 17.75 -7.93 -8.22
CA LEU A 533 17.57 -6.51 -8.46
C LEU A 533 17.57 -6.24 -9.96
N LEU A 534 16.67 -5.37 -10.42
CA LEU A 534 16.65 -4.92 -11.81
C LEU A 534 17.79 -3.95 -12.13
N ASN A 535 18.39 -3.34 -11.10
CA ASN A 535 19.58 -2.50 -11.24
C ASN A 535 20.70 -2.90 -10.27
N ALA A 536 21.79 -3.44 -10.80
CA ALA A 536 22.96 -3.87 -10.02
C ALA A 536 24.06 -2.79 -9.92
N GLU A 537 23.95 -1.65 -10.63
CA GLU A 537 25.04 -0.64 -10.73
C GLU A 537 25.43 -0.03 -9.37
N ASN A 538 24.55 -0.11 -8.37
CA ASN A 538 24.78 0.38 -7.00
C ASN A 538 24.55 -0.70 -5.93
N ALA A 539 24.50 -1.98 -6.30
CA ALA A 539 24.33 -3.04 -5.31
C ALA A 539 25.58 -3.10 -4.42
N THR A 540 25.45 -2.70 -3.15
CA THR A 540 26.51 -2.92 -2.16
C THR A 540 26.77 -4.41 -2.04
N ASP A 541 28.04 -4.80 -2.02
CA ASP A 541 28.55 -6.19 -1.96
C ASP A 541 28.26 -6.89 -0.60
N ARG A 542 27.06 -6.68 -0.05
CA ARG A 542 26.53 -7.43 1.09
C ARG A 542 26.01 -8.75 0.55
N SER A 543 26.51 -9.87 1.09
CA SER A 543 26.00 -11.20 0.80
C SER A 543 24.58 -11.35 1.37
N HIS A 544 23.58 -10.87 0.64
CA HIS A 544 22.18 -11.14 0.96
C HIS A 544 21.90 -12.63 0.75
N LEU A 545 21.45 -13.29 1.81
CA LEU A 545 21.01 -14.68 1.78
C LEU A 545 19.64 -14.76 2.43
N TRP A 546 18.81 -15.65 1.90
CA TRP A 546 17.50 -15.99 2.42
C TRP A 546 17.48 -17.45 2.83
N HIS A 547 16.71 -17.75 3.87
CA HIS A 547 16.29 -19.11 4.15
C HIS A 547 15.01 -19.37 3.35
N ILE A 548 15.16 -20.02 2.21
CA ILE A 548 14.09 -20.19 1.22
C ILE A 548 13.45 -21.57 1.39
N PRO A 549 12.16 -21.68 1.74
CA PRO A 549 11.43 -22.94 1.64
C PRO A 549 11.11 -23.21 0.15
N LEU A 550 12.07 -23.82 -0.56
CA LEU A 550 11.87 -24.14 -1.98
C LEU A 550 10.82 -25.23 -2.12
N THR A 551 9.90 -25.02 -3.05
CA THR A 551 8.89 -26.01 -3.44
C THR A 551 9.14 -26.40 -4.88
N TYR A 552 8.98 -27.68 -5.24
CA TYR A 552 9.09 -28.10 -6.63
C TYR A 552 8.23 -29.31 -6.97
N VAL A 553 7.91 -29.42 -8.26
CA VAL A 553 7.21 -30.54 -8.89
C VAL A 553 7.92 -30.98 -10.18
N ASN A 554 7.53 -32.13 -10.72
CA ASN A 554 8.08 -32.70 -11.94
C ASN A 554 6.99 -33.23 -12.87
N ASP A 555 7.40 -33.76 -14.03
CA ASP A 555 6.53 -34.23 -15.11
C ASP A 555 5.62 -35.42 -14.79
N THR A 556 5.86 -36.13 -13.69
CA THR A 556 5.08 -37.33 -13.36
C THR A 556 3.82 -37.04 -12.57
N CYS A 557 3.73 -35.89 -11.87
CA CYS A 557 2.62 -35.65 -10.95
C CYS A 557 2.36 -34.18 -10.58
N SER A 558 2.86 -33.23 -11.37
CA SER A 558 2.77 -31.77 -11.18
C SER A 558 1.40 -31.16 -10.89
N THR A 559 0.30 -31.84 -11.20
CA THR A 559 -1.07 -31.37 -10.92
C THR A 559 -1.72 -32.02 -9.70
N SER A 560 -1.06 -33.00 -9.06
CA SER A 560 -1.58 -33.71 -7.90
C SER A 560 -1.20 -33.02 -6.58
N SER A 561 -2.14 -32.94 -5.64
CA SER A 561 -1.96 -32.24 -4.35
C SER A 561 -0.82 -32.77 -3.48
N GLY A 562 -0.44 -34.05 -3.63
CA GLY A 562 0.66 -34.68 -2.90
C GLY A 562 2.04 -34.56 -3.55
N CYS A 563 2.18 -33.83 -4.66
CA CYS A 563 3.41 -33.83 -5.46
C CYS A 563 4.41 -32.74 -5.15
N LYS A 564 3.96 -31.74 -4.39
CA LYS A 564 4.81 -30.67 -3.87
C LYS A 564 5.91 -31.26 -3.00
N GLN A 565 7.15 -31.15 -3.47
CA GLN A 565 8.34 -31.45 -2.67
C GLN A 565 8.84 -30.17 -2.01
N VAL A 566 9.39 -30.26 -0.80
CA VAL A 566 9.93 -29.11 -0.07
C VAL A 566 11.41 -29.31 0.26
N PHE A 567 12.22 -28.28 -0.01
CA PHE A 567 13.65 -28.23 0.30
C PHE A 567 14.03 -26.89 0.93
N LEU A 568 14.57 -26.91 2.15
CA LEU A 568 14.96 -25.69 2.85
C LEU A 568 16.35 -25.22 2.41
N PHE A 569 16.40 -24.19 1.56
CA PHE A 569 17.61 -23.66 0.95
C PHE A 569 18.16 -22.46 1.72
N LYS A 570 19.23 -22.66 2.50
CA LYS A 570 19.84 -21.63 3.39
C LYS A 570 21.12 -21.02 2.86
N ASN A 571 21.95 -21.83 2.21
CA ASN A 571 23.28 -21.43 1.76
C ASN A 571 23.23 -20.77 0.39
N LYS A 572 24.33 -20.12 -0.03
CA LYS A 572 24.45 -19.57 -1.39
C LYS A 572 24.25 -20.61 -2.48
N THR A 573 24.67 -21.86 -2.22
CA THR A 573 24.55 -22.99 -3.15
C THR A 573 24.08 -24.24 -2.42
N ALA A 574 23.33 -25.09 -3.11
CA ALA A 574 22.92 -26.41 -2.64
C ALA A 574 22.82 -27.39 -3.82
N THR A 575 22.75 -28.68 -3.52
CA THR A 575 22.51 -29.72 -4.52
C THR A 575 21.37 -30.60 -4.03
N LEU A 576 20.47 -30.98 -4.93
CA LEU A 576 19.45 -32.00 -4.70
C LEU A 576 19.52 -33.06 -5.81
N GLU A 577 19.03 -34.26 -5.51
CA GLU A 577 18.95 -35.35 -6.47
C GLU A 577 17.51 -35.58 -6.93
N VAL A 578 17.33 -35.81 -8.23
CA VAL A 578 16.06 -36.21 -8.84
C VAL A 578 16.25 -37.48 -9.68
N PRO A 579 15.22 -38.34 -9.82
CA PRO A 579 15.31 -39.50 -10.70
C PRO A 579 15.66 -39.13 -12.14
N ASP A 580 16.43 -39.97 -12.83
CA ASP A 580 16.78 -39.77 -14.26
C ASP A 580 15.54 -39.70 -15.15
N SER A 581 14.46 -40.38 -14.75
CA SER A 581 13.18 -40.39 -15.48
C SER A 581 12.51 -39.03 -15.53
N VAL A 582 12.87 -38.08 -14.65
CA VAL A 582 12.29 -36.74 -14.62
C VAL A 582 12.67 -35.99 -15.90
N LYS A 583 11.70 -35.49 -16.65
CA LYS A 583 11.94 -34.73 -17.89
C LYS A 583 12.20 -33.26 -17.59
N TRP A 584 11.38 -32.65 -16.75
CA TRP A 584 11.50 -31.23 -16.37
C TRP A 584 11.17 -31.03 -14.90
N LEU A 585 11.58 -29.88 -14.36
CA LEU A 585 11.31 -29.46 -12.99
C LEU A 585 10.68 -28.07 -13.01
N LYS A 586 9.63 -27.88 -12.21
CA LYS A 586 9.05 -26.56 -11.93
C LYS A 586 9.24 -26.28 -10.44
N PHE A 587 10.02 -25.25 -10.11
CA PHE A 587 10.18 -24.75 -8.75
C PHE A 587 9.19 -23.62 -8.48
N ASN A 588 9.02 -23.30 -7.20
CA ASN A 588 7.99 -22.39 -6.70
C ASN A 588 6.60 -22.82 -7.14
N TYR A 589 6.18 -24.01 -6.70
CA TYR A 589 4.87 -24.59 -7.01
C TYR A 589 3.75 -23.64 -6.60
N LYS A 590 2.84 -23.33 -7.54
CA LYS A 590 1.77 -22.32 -7.43
C LYS A 590 2.25 -20.91 -7.07
N SER A 591 3.56 -20.67 -7.18
CA SER A 591 4.19 -19.41 -6.81
C SER A 591 4.03 -19.06 -5.31
N ASP A 592 3.74 -20.02 -4.42
CA ASP A 592 3.51 -19.77 -2.98
C ASP A 592 4.66 -19.05 -2.27
N GLY A 593 5.89 -19.16 -2.80
CA GLY A 593 7.08 -18.51 -2.25
C GLY A 593 7.38 -17.15 -2.89
N PHE A 594 7.90 -16.23 -2.09
CA PHE A 594 8.28 -14.88 -2.55
C PHE A 594 9.69 -14.87 -3.20
N TYR A 595 9.88 -15.63 -4.27
CA TYR A 595 11.14 -15.72 -5.02
C TYR A 595 10.89 -16.07 -6.48
N ILE A 596 11.86 -15.76 -7.34
CA ILE A 596 11.80 -16.08 -8.77
C ILE A 596 12.81 -17.15 -9.14
N VAL A 597 12.56 -17.86 -10.25
CA VAL A 597 13.40 -19.00 -10.65
C VAL A 597 13.93 -18.82 -12.08
N ASP A 598 15.21 -19.11 -12.27
CA ASP A 598 15.85 -19.30 -13.59
C ASP A 598 16.25 -20.76 -13.77
N TYR A 599 15.84 -21.37 -14.89
CA TYR A 599 16.09 -22.78 -15.20
C TYR A 599 17.25 -22.99 -16.18
N GLY A 600 17.91 -21.91 -16.61
CA GLY A 600 18.88 -21.95 -17.70
C GLY A 600 18.24 -22.33 -19.04
N MET A 601 19.02 -22.27 -20.13
CA MET A 601 18.49 -22.43 -21.49
C MET A 601 17.76 -23.77 -21.70
N GLU A 602 18.36 -24.88 -21.26
CA GLU A 602 17.78 -26.22 -21.44
C GLU A 602 16.51 -26.40 -20.61
N GLY A 603 16.50 -25.95 -19.35
CA GLY A 603 15.34 -26.07 -18.47
C GLY A 603 14.14 -25.27 -18.97
N TRP A 604 14.37 -24.02 -19.39
CA TRP A 604 13.35 -23.20 -20.04
C TRP A 604 12.81 -23.85 -21.31
N MET A 605 13.68 -24.42 -22.16
CA MET A 605 13.26 -25.10 -23.39
C MET A 605 12.35 -26.31 -23.08
N LYS A 606 12.69 -27.13 -22.08
CA LYS A 606 11.88 -28.29 -21.69
C LYS A 606 10.52 -27.90 -21.12
N LEU A 607 10.46 -26.85 -20.30
CA LEU A 607 9.19 -26.32 -19.78
C LEU A 607 8.31 -25.74 -20.90
N THR A 608 8.90 -24.97 -21.82
CA THR A 608 8.20 -24.44 -22.99
C THR A 608 7.64 -25.56 -23.88
N GLU A 609 8.43 -26.61 -24.14
CA GLU A 609 7.98 -27.75 -24.96
C GLU A 609 6.84 -28.52 -24.28
N ALA A 610 6.91 -28.70 -22.95
CA ALA A 610 5.85 -29.34 -22.19
C ALA A 610 4.53 -28.55 -22.31
N LEU A 611 4.57 -27.22 -22.21
CA LEU A 611 3.40 -26.35 -22.34
C LEU A 611 2.84 -26.31 -23.77
N LYS A 612 3.70 -26.32 -24.79
CA LYS A 612 3.26 -26.42 -26.19
C LYS A 612 2.54 -27.74 -26.48
N THR A 613 3.02 -28.83 -25.87
CA THR A 613 2.41 -30.15 -26.02
C THR A 613 1.07 -30.24 -25.29
N ASN A 614 1.02 -29.78 -24.03
CA ASN A 614 -0.19 -29.80 -23.21
C ASN A 614 -0.09 -28.75 -22.10
N VAL A 615 -0.92 -27.70 -22.17
CA VAL A 615 -0.92 -26.62 -21.16
C VAL A 615 -1.29 -27.12 -19.77
N ASN A 616 -2.06 -28.20 -19.65
CA ASN A 616 -2.54 -28.74 -18.37
C ASN A 616 -1.50 -29.57 -17.62
N VAL A 617 -0.26 -29.66 -18.11
CA VAL A 617 0.85 -30.30 -17.37
C VAL A 617 1.30 -29.46 -16.17
N LEU A 618 0.91 -28.19 -16.09
CA LEU A 618 1.16 -27.31 -14.96
C LEU A 618 -0.15 -26.60 -14.57
N PRO A 619 -0.39 -26.31 -13.29
CA PRO A 619 -1.52 -25.50 -12.87
C PRO A 619 -1.38 -24.04 -13.37
N HIS A 620 -2.49 -23.30 -13.50
CA HIS A 620 -2.49 -22.00 -14.18
C HIS A 620 -1.62 -20.94 -13.47
N GLU A 621 -1.49 -21.03 -12.15
CA GLU A 621 -0.62 -20.20 -11.32
C GLU A 621 0.86 -20.41 -11.67
N ASP A 622 1.26 -21.67 -11.90
CA ASP A 622 2.62 -21.99 -12.34
C ASP A 622 2.89 -21.44 -13.73
N ARG A 623 1.92 -21.52 -14.66
CA ARG A 623 2.05 -20.96 -16.02
C ARG A 623 2.17 -19.44 -15.99
N ALA A 624 1.36 -18.76 -15.19
CA ALA A 624 1.48 -17.32 -14.95
C ALA A 624 2.84 -16.95 -14.34
N SER A 625 3.33 -17.73 -13.36
CA SER A 625 4.65 -17.50 -12.75
C SER A 625 5.81 -17.67 -13.74
N LEU A 626 5.72 -18.62 -14.68
CA LEU A 626 6.73 -18.80 -15.72
C LEU A 626 6.79 -17.59 -16.65
N ILE A 627 5.63 -17.06 -17.06
CA ILE A 627 5.56 -15.82 -17.84
C ILE A 627 6.22 -14.67 -17.06
N ASN A 628 5.80 -14.45 -15.81
CA ASN A 628 6.31 -13.38 -14.96
C ASN A 628 7.82 -13.45 -14.74
N ASN A 629 8.34 -14.64 -14.38
CA ASN A 629 9.76 -14.86 -14.13
C ASN A 629 10.60 -14.63 -15.39
N LEU A 630 10.17 -15.19 -16.52
CA LEU A 630 10.91 -15.06 -17.78
C LEU A 630 10.96 -13.59 -18.25
N PHE A 631 9.85 -12.86 -18.10
CA PHE A 631 9.82 -11.42 -18.39
C PHE A 631 10.77 -10.64 -17.47
N SER A 632 10.72 -10.90 -16.16
CA SER A 632 11.58 -10.24 -15.16
C SER A 632 13.06 -10.51 -15.41
N LEU A 633 13.44 -11.75 -15.74
CA LEU A 633 14.80 -12.13 -16.11
C LEU A 633 15.25 -11.47 -17.43
N SER A 634 14.33 -11.28 -18.37
CA SER A 634 14.64 -10.59 -19.63
C SER A 634 14.93 -9.10 -19.41
N ARG A 635 14.24 -8.44 -18.46
CA ARG A 635 14.51 -7.05 -18.10
C ARG A 635 15.91 -6.85 -17.53
N LEU A 636 16.40 -7.85 -16.78
CA LEU A 636 17.79 -7.88 -16.28
C LEU A 636 18.82 -8.21 -17.38
N GLY A 637 18.39 -8.84 -18.48
CA GLY A 637 19.25 -9.34 -19.55
C GLY A 637 19.84 -10.72 -19.27
N LYS A 638 19.38 -11.44 -18.23
CA LYS A 638 19.78 -12.83 -17.95
C LYS A 638 19.20 -13.81 -18.98
N VAL A 639 18.04 -13.48 -19.53
CA VAL A 639 17.35 -14.24 -20.57
C VAL A 639 17.14 -13.33 -21.77
N SER A 640 17.28 -13.85 -22.98
CA SER A 640 17.01 -13.07 -24.19
C SER A 640 15.51 -12.82 -24.34
N PHE A 641 15.11 -11.63 -24.81
CA PHE A 641 13.70 -11.35 -25.06
C PHE A 641 13.08 -12.32 -26.09
N ARG A 642 13.90 -12.89 -27.00
CA ARG A 642 13.48 -13.98 -27.89
C ARG A 642 12.96 -15.21 -27.15
N GLN A 643 13.56 -15.60 -26.02
CA GLN A 643 13.07 -16.73 -25.22
C GLN A 643 11.68 -16.45 -24.63
N VAL A 644 11.40 -15.20 -24.25
CA VAL A 644 10.06 -14.76 -23.81
C VAL A 644 9.04 -15.00 -24.92
N LEU A 645 9.36 -14.53 -26.13
CA LEU A 645 8.47 -14.68 -27.29
C LEU A 645 8.25 -16.14 -27.69
N ASN A 646 9.29 -16.98 -27.56
CA ASN A 646 9.17 -18.43 -27.80
C ASN A 646 8.28 -19.14 -26.77
N LEU A 647 8.28 -18.71 -25.51
CA LEU A 647 7.34 -19.22 -24.50
C LEU A 647 5.91 -18.87 -24.93
N PHE A 648 5.66 -17.66 -25.39
CA PHE A 648 4.31 -17.18 -25.72
C PHE A 648 3.63 -17.93 -26.86
N GLU A 649 4.36 -18.72 -27.64
CA GLU A 649 3.78 -19.59 -28.66
C GLU A 649 2.75 -20.58 -28.10
N TYR A 650 2.88 -21.02 -26.83
CA TYR A 650 1.89 -21.92 -26.23
C TYR A 650 0.54 -21.22 -25.94
N LEU A 651 0.51 -19.88 -25.84
CA LEU A 651 -0.67 -19.12 -25.43
C LEU A 651 -1.85 -19.27 -26.38
N LYS A 652 -1.63 -19.71 -27.62
CA LYS A 652 -2.70 -20.06 -28.56
C LYS A 652 -3.63 -21.16 -28.05
N ASN A 653 -3.11 -22.01 -27.16
CA ASN A 653 -3.84 -23.12 -26.54
C ASN A 653 -4.24 -22.83 -25.09
N GLU A 654 -3.97 -21.63 -24.58
CA GLU A 654 -4.25 -21.23 -23.19
C GLU A 654 -5.65 -20.63 -23.05
N THR A 655 -6.34 -20.98 -21.97
CA THR A 655 -7.70 -20.50 -21.67
C THR A 655 -7.87 -19.90 -20.28
N GLU A 656 -6.90 -20.10 -19.39
CA GLU A 656 -7.00 -19.70 -17.99
C GLU A 656 -6.64 -18.23 -17.78
N THR A 657 -7.37 -17.57 -16.87
CA THR A 657 -7.27 -16.12 -16.64
C THR A 657 -5.88 -15.66 -16.23
N ALA A 658 -5.27 -16.28 -15.22
CA ALA A 658 -3.98 -15.85 -14.67
C ALA A 658 -2.86 -15.75 -15.73
N PRO A 659 -2.54 -16.81 -16.50
CA PRO A 659 -1.47 -16.72 -17.50
C PRO A 659 -1.79 -15.75 -18.64
N LEU A 660 -3.04 -15.68 -19.11
CA LEU A 660 -3.43 -14.78 -20.20
C LEU A 660 -3.35 -13.31 -19.79
N THR A 661 -3.86 -12.98 -18.61
CA THR A 661 -3.83 -11.61 -18.09
C THR A 661 -2.42 -11.14 -17.75
N GLU A 662 -1.57 -12.02 -17.20
CA GLU A 662 -0.15 -11.74 -17.00
C GLU A 662 0.56 -11.49 -18.34
N ALA A 663 0.34 -12.34 -19.36
CA ALA A 663 0.92 -12.14 -20.68
C ALA A 663 0.49 -10.80 -21.31
N LEU A 664 -0.81 -10.47 -21.26
CA LEU A 664 -1.34 -9.20 -21.77
C LEU A 664 -0.76 -8.01 -21.01
N ALA A 665 -0.62 -8.08 -19.69
CA ALA A 665 -0.04 -7.03 -18.87
C ALA A 665 1.42 -6.74 -19.27
N GLN A 666 2.24 -7.79 -19.41
CA GLN A 666 3.64 -7.69 -19.78
C GLN A 666 3.82 -7.15 -21.22
N LEU A 667 3.02 -7.63 -22.17
CA LEU A 667 3.02 -7.13 -23.56
C LEU A 667 2.56 -5.66 -23.64
N ASN A 668 1.56 -5.29 -22.84
CA ASN A 668 1.07 -3.91 -22.78
C ASN A 668 2.12 -2.94 -22.23
N HIS A 669 2.95 -3.36 -21.26
CA HIS A 669 4.06 -2.55 -20.77
C HIS A 669 5.02 -2.18 -21.91
N ILE A 670 5.45 -3.18 -22.70
CA ILE A 670 6.33 -2.95 -23.86
C ILE A 670 5.65 -2.08 -24.91
N PHE A 671 4.39 -2.39 -25.24
CA PHE A 671 3.63 -1.62 -26.22
C PHE A 671 3.60 -0.13 -25.87
N ARG A 672 3.37 0.21 -24.60
CA ARG A 672 3.36 1.61 -24.14
C ARG A 672 4.71 2.28 -24.28
N LEU A 673 5.81 1.60 -23.94
CA LEU A 673 7.16 2.16 -24.12
C LEU A 673 7.44 2.50 -25.60
N LEU A 674 7.06 1.61 -26.52
CA LEU A 674 7.20 1.84 -27.97
C LEU A 674 6.32 3.01 -28.44
N ASP A 675 5.06 3.06 -28.00
CA ASP A 675 4.10 4.12 -28.32
C ASP A 675 4.60 5.49 -27.86
N LYS A 676 5.08 5.61 -26.61
CA LYS A 676 5.59 6.87 -26.05
C LYS A 676 6.94 7.30 -26.62
N ARG A 677 7.67 6.38 -27.24
CA ARG A 677 8.90 6.64 -27.99
C ARG A 677 8.64 6.93 -29.48
N SER A 678 7.37 6.92 -29.90
CA SER A 678 6.95 7.11 -31.29
C SER A 678 7.59 6.09 -32.25
N GLU A 679 7.84 4.86 -31.78
CA GLU A 679 8.35 3.75 -32.59
C GLU A 679 7.22 3.12 -33.44
N LEU A 680 6.55 3.94 -34.27
CA LEU A 680 5.26 3.62 -34.91
C LEU A 680 5.27 2.32 -35.72
N LEU A 681 6.38 2.01 -36.40
CA LEU A 681 6.53 0.76 -37.14
C LEU A 681 6.53 -0.45 -36.21
N LEU A 682 7.25 -0.39 -35.08
CA LEU A 682 7.28 -1.46 -34.09
C LEU A 682 5.96 -1.58 -33.35
N VAL A 683 5.29 -0.47 -33.05
CA VAL A 683 3.92 -0.46 -32.51
C VAL A 683 2.98 -1.23 -33.44
N SER A 684 3.06 -1.01 -34.75
CA SER A 684 2.26 -1.74 -35.74
C SER A 684 2.57 -3.23 -35.77
N ARG A 685 3.86 -3.62 -35.77
CA ARG A 685 4.24 -5.05 -35.75
C ARG A 685 3.88 -5.73 -34.43
N MET A 686 4.06 -5.05 -33.31
CA MET A 686 3.67 -5.54 -31.99
C MET A 686 2.14 -5.73 -31.90
N THR A 687 1.37 -4.81 -32.50
CA THR A 687 -0.08 -4.96 -32.64
C THR A 687 -0.42 -6.24 -33.38
N LYS A 688 0.22 -6.49 -34.54
CA LYS A 688 0.02 -7.73 -35.30
C LYS A 688 0.37 -8.96 -34.46
N TYR A 689 1.50 -8.95 -33.76
CA TYR A 689 1.94 -10.07 -32.92
C TYR A 689 0.95 -10.40 -31.78
N ILE A 690 0.45 -9.38 -31.07
CA ILE A 690 -0.58 -9.55 -30.04
C ILE A 690 -1.84 -10.16 -30.68
N LEU A 691 -2.28 -9.64 -31.83
CA LEU A 691 -3.43 -10.19 -32.53
C LEU A 691 -3.20 -11.63 -32.99
N ASP A 692 -1.99 -12.01 -33.39
CA ASP A 692 -1.73 -13.38 -33.86
C ASP A 692 -1.81 -14.44 -32.73
N HIS A 693 -1.78 -14.03 -31.45
CA HIS A 693 -1.90 -14.93 -30.30
C HIS A 693 -3.27 -14.86 -29.63
N PHE A 694 -3.89 -13.68 -29.59
CA PHE A 694 -5.09 -13.45 -28.79
C PHE A 694 -6.35 -13.17 -29.63
N ARG A 695 -6.25 -13.00 -30.96
CA ARG A 695 -7.38 -12.59 -31.81
C ARG A 695 -8.58 -13.50 -31.67
N ASP A 696 -8.38 -14.81 -31.78
CA ASP A 696 -9.49 -15.77 -31.75
C ASP A 696 -10.19 -15.73 -30.38
N LEU A 697 -9.40 -15.65 -29.31
CA LEU A 697 -9.92 -15.52 -27.95
C LEU A 697 -10.63 -14.17 -27.72
N MET A 698 -10.12 -13.08 -28.29
CA MET A 698 -10.75 -11.75 -28.25
C MET A 698 -12.09 -11.76 -29.02
N ASP A 699 -12.12 -12.40 -30.20
CA ASP A 699 -13.32 -12.47 -31.04
C ASP A 699 -14.38 -13.42 -30.45
N SER A 700 -13.99 -14.39 -29.62
CA SER A 700 -14.90 -15.31 -28.94
C SER A 700 -15.51 -14.73 -27.65
N GLN A 701 -15.08 -13.56 -27.18
CA GLN A 701 -15.62 -12.97 -25.95
C GLN A 701 -17.07 -12.50 -26.15
N SER A 702 -17.93 -12.83 -25.18
CA SER A 702 -19.28 -12.27 -25.11
C SER A 702 -19.23 -10.80 -24.68
N TRP A 703 -20.29 -10.04 -25.00
CA TRP A 703 -20.48 -8.67 -24.52
C TRP A 703 -21.56 -8.57 -23.42
N GLU A 704 -22.09 -9.72 -23.01
CA GLU A 704 -23.17 -9.86 -22.01
C GLU A 704 -22.62 -9.86 -20.58
N GLU A 705 -23.45 -10.10 -19.57
CA GLU A 705 -22.98 -10.33 -18.20
C GLU A 705 -22.18 -11.65 -18.09
N GLU A 706 -21.17 -11.67 -17.22
CA GLU A 706 -20.39 -12.87 -16.88
C GLU A 706 -20.43 -13.04 -15.37
N SER A 707 -20.78 -14.23 -14.91
CA SER A 707 -20.99 -14.52 -13.49
C SER A 707 -19.70 -14.95 -12.79
N SER A 708 -18.75 -15.54 -13.51
CA SER A 708 -17.43 -15.89 -12.98
C SER A 708 -16.53 -14.66 -12.94
N VAL A 709 -16.00 -14.34 -11.75
CA VAL A 709 -15.11 -13.19 -11.56
C VAL A 709 -13.86 -13.29 -12.45
N SER A 710 -13.17 -14.43 -12.45
CA SER A 710 -11.97 -14.62 -13.28
C SER A 710 -12.25 -14.51 -14.78
N LYS A 711 -13.37 -15.04 -15.28
CA LYS A 711 -13.76 -14.87 -16.68
C LYS A 711 -14.11 -13.41 -16.99
N GLN A 712 -14.76 -12.71 -16.06
CA GLN A 712 -15.07 -11.28 -16.20
C GLN A 712 -13.80 -10.43 -16.26
N VAL A 713 -12.78 -10.75 -15.46
CA VAL A 713 -11.45 -10.12 -15.48
C VAL A 713 -10.76 -10.37 -16.81
N LEU A 714 -10.70 -11.63 -17.25
CA LEU A 714 -10.08 -12.00 -18.54
C LEU A 714 -10.76 -11.29 -19.71
N ARG A 715 -12.09 -11.34 -19.75
CA ARG A 715 -12.89 -10.66 -20.78
C ARG A 715 -12.61 -9.17 -20.82
N SER A 716 -12.59 -8.50 -19.67
CA SER A 716 -12.27 -7.08 -19.58
C SER A 716 -10.89 -6.80 -20.16
N ALA A 717 -9.87 -7.57 -19.78
CA ALA A 717 -8.51 -7.41 -20.29
C ALA A 717 -8.39 -7.62 -21.81
N LEU A 718 -9.09 -8.63 -22.35
CA LEU A 718 -9.11 -8.95 -23.78
C LEU A 718 -9.83 -7.87 -24.59
N LEU A 719 -11.03 -7.46 -24.19
CA LEU A 719 -11.82 -6.46 -24.91
C LEU A 719 -11.18 -5.07 -24.83
N GLU A 720 -10.66 -4.67 -23.66
CA GLU A 720 -9.91 -3.42 -23.53
C GLU A 720 -8.68 -3.42 -24.45
N THR A 721 -7.96 -4.54 -24.52
CA THR A 721 -6.83 -4.68 -25.45
C THR A 721 -7.30 -4.62 -26.91
N ALA A 722 -8.35 -5.35 -27.29
CA ALA A 722 -8.86 -5.36 -28.65
C ALA A 722 -9.32 -3.97 -29.12
N CYS A 723 -10.06 -3.24 -28.29
CA CYS A 723 -10.54 -1.89 -28.60
C CYS A 723 -9.40 -0.87 -28.63
N ARG A 724 -8.42 -0.96 -27.73
CA ARG A 724 -7.22 -0.12 -27.74
C ARG A 724 -6.38 -0.32 -29.01
N LEU A 725 -6.30 -1.55 -29.52
CA LEU A 725 -5.63 -1.86 -30.78
C LEU A 725 -6.50 -1.50 -32.01
N ASN A 726 -7.57 -0.72 -31.83
CA ASN A 726 -8.47 -0.24 -32.88
C ASN A 726 -9.06 -1.35 -33.75
N ARG A 727 -9.38 -2.51 -33.15
CA ARG A 727 -10.10 -3.56 -33.87
C ARG A 727 -11.50 -3.07 -34.26
N THR A 728 -11.78 -3.09 -35.55
CA THR A 728 -13.08 -2.66 -36.11
C THR A 728 -14.25 -3.37 -35.44
N ASN A 729 -14.20 -4.71 -35.31
CA ASN A 729 -15.23 -5.46 -34.59
C ASN A 729 -15.45 -4.95 -33.16
N CYS A 730 -14.38 -4.74 -32.38
CA CYS A 730 -14.51 -4.25 -30.99
C CYS A 730 -15.10 -2.84 -30.95
N THR A 731 -14.54 -1.91 -31.72
CA THR A 731 -14.98 -0.51 -31.71
C THR A 731 -16.40 -0.33 -32.25
N THR A 732 -16.81 -1.11 -33.25
CA THR A 732 -18.18 -1.08 -33.79
C THR A 732 -19.17 -1.66 -32.78
N GLN A 733 -18.85 -2.81 -32.17
CA GLN A 733 -19.74 -3.39 -31.15
C GLN A 733 -19.87 -2.50 -29.92
N ALA A 734 -18.75 -1.97 -29.41
CA ALA A 734 -18.76 -1.01 -28.31
C ALA A 734 -19.61 0.24 -28.64
N LYS A 735 -19.55 0.75 -29.88
CA LYS A 735 -20.39 1.86 -30.35
C LYS A 735 -21.87 1.50 -30.45
N ASN A 736 -22.20 0.29 -30.91
CA ASN A 736 -23.59 -0.18 -30.99
C ASN A 736 -24.23 -0.34 -29.61
N LEU A 737 -23.40 -0.61 -28.61
CA LEU A 737 -23.80 -0.75 -27.21
C LEU A 737 -23.82 0.60 -26.45
N CYS A 738 -23.41 1.71 -27.08
CA CYS A 738 -23.54 3.05 -26.52
C CYS A 738 -25.02 3.36 -26.23
N GLY A 739 -25.36 3.62 -24.96
CA GLY A 739 -26.72 3.87 -24.49
C GLY A 739 -27.25 2.82 -23.51
N ASN A 740 -26.65 1.63 -23.47
CA ASN A 740 -26.88 0.66 -22.40
C ASN A 740 -25.75 0.78 -21.36
N PHE A 741 -25.84 1.79 -20.49
CA PHE A 741 -24.77 2.17 -19.56
C PHE A 741 -24.49 1.15 -18.44
N ASN A 742 -25.25 0.05 -18.35
CA ASN A 742 -24.95 -1.10 -17.48
C ASN A 742 -23.75 -1.96 -17.95
N LEU A 743 -23.06 -1.54 -19.01
CA LEU A 743 -22.05 -2.35 -19.70
C LEU A 743 -20.60 -2.10 -19.28
N LEU A 744 -19.76 -3.06 -19.68
CA LEU A 744 -18.31 -3.12 -19.49
C LEU A 744 -17.60 -1.76 -19.66
N ARG A 745 -16.59 -1.50 -18.83
CA ARG A 745 -15.74 -0.29 -18.87
C ARG A 745 -15.24 0.08 -20.27
N VAL A 746 -14.96 -0.92 -21.12
CA VAL A 746 -14.52 -0.73 -22.51
C VAL A 746 -15.58 -0.01 -23.37
N VAL A 747 -16.86 -0.30 -23.18
CA VAL A 747 -17.98 0.34 -23.90
C VAL A 747 -18.02 1.83 -23.57
N LEU A 748 -17.98 2.15 -22.27
CA LEU A 748 -17.96 3.53 -21.80
C LEU A 748 -16.73 4.29 -22.32
N SER A 749 -15.55 3.65 -22.30
CA SER A 749 -14.31 4.28 -22.77
C SER A 749 -14.33 4.59 -24.27
N VAL A 750 -14.97 3.74 -25.09
CA VAL A 750 -15.16 3.99 -26.52
C VAL A 750 -16.19 5.11 -26.75
N ALA A 751 -17.28 5.14 -25.99
CA ALA A 751 -18.30 6.19 -26.06
C ALA A 751 -17.71 7.59 -25.75
N ALA A 752 -16.85 7.65 -24.72
CA ALA A 752 -16.18 8.87 -24.25
C ALA A 752 -15.20 9.51 -25.26
N GLN A 753 -14.92 8.83 -26.40
CA GLN A 753 -14.09 9.38 -27.46
C GLN A 753 -14.85 10.37 -28.36
N THR A 754 -16.18 10.43 -28.27
CA THR A 754 -17.02 11.36 -29.05
C THR A 754 -17.52 12.52 -28.18
N GLU A 755 -17.79 13.68 -28.78
CA GLU A 755 -18.35 14.83 -28.05
C GLU A 755 -19.68 14.48 -27.37
N VAL A 756 -20.58 13.84 -28.14
CA VAL A 756 -21.92 13.46 -27.67
C VAL A 756 -21.82 12.43 -26.54
N GLY A 757 -21.06 11.34 -26.75
CA GLY A 757 -20.92 10.29 -25.75
C GLY A 757 -20.21 10.76 -24.48
N TRP A 758 -19.21 11.64 -24.59
CA TRP A 758 -18.56 12.22 -23.40
C TRP A 758 -19.54 13.07 -22.59
N LYS A 759 -20.37 13.90 -23.24
CA LYS A 759 -21.38 14.70 -22.57
C LYS A 759 -22.44 13.85 -21.87
N GLU A 760 -22.96 12.83 -22.57
CA GLU A 760 -23.93 11.89 -22.00
C GLU A 760 -23.37 11.15 -20.78
N LEU A 761 -22.12 10.67 -20.86
CA LEU A 761 -21.45 10.02 -19.73
C LEU A 761 -21.23 10.99 -18.56
N PHE A 762 -20.91 12.25 -18.84
CA PHE A 762 -20.76 13.25 -17.79
C PHE A 762 -22.09 13.54 -17.09
N ASP A 763 -23.19 13.59 -17.84
CA ASP A 763 -24.53 13.69 -17.28
C ASP A 763 -24.87 12.43 -16.44
N THR A 764 -24.53 11.23 -16.91
CA THR A 764 -24.67 9.98 -16.13
C THR A 764 -23.86 10.03 -14.83
N TYR A 765 -22.60 10.47 -14.90
CA TYR A 765 -21.74 10.62 -13.72
C TYR A 765 -22.35 11.53 -12.66
N LYS A 766 -22.97 12.65 -13.06
CA LYS A 766 -23.62 13.58 -12.13
C LYS A 766 -24.83 12.99 -11.42
N HIS A 767 -25.65 12.23 -12.15
CA HIS A 767 -26.95 11.76 -11.65
C HIS A 767 -26.91 10.34 -11.07
N SER A 768 -25.85 9.57 -11.28
CA SER A 768 -25.76 8.21 -10.74
C SER A 768 -25.65 8.22 -9.21
N ILE A 769 -26.40 7.30 -8.59
CA ILE A 769 -26.39 7.04 -7.14
C ILE A 769 -25.53 5.82 -6.78
N TYR A 770 -24.95 5.14 -7.77
CA TYR A 770 -24.10 3.96 -7.60
C TYR A 770 -22.64 4.34 -7.81
N ASP A 771 -21.83 4.33 -6.75
CA ASP A 771 -20.45 4.85 -6.85
C ASP A 771 -19.54 3.99 -7.75
N SER A 772 -19.81 2.69 -7.86
CA SER A 772 -19.12 1.82 -8.81
C SER A 772 -19.38 2.23 -10.27
N GLU A 773 -20.59 2.64 -10.60
CA GLU A 773 -20.95 3.18 -11.92
C GLU A 773 -20.32 4.57 -12.13
N LYS A 774 -20.39 5.45 -11.12
CA LYS A 774 -19.73 6.77 -11.16
C LYS A 774 -18.24 6.63 -11.43
N ARG A 775 -17.56 5.74 -10.74
CA ARG A 775 -16.12 5.50 -10.89
C ARG A 775 -15.78 4.95 -12.27
N LYS A 776 -16.51 3.94 -12.77
CA LYS A 776 -16.34 3.41 -14.15
C LYS A 776 -16.55 4.50 -15.21
N THR A 777 -17.56 5.33 -15.02
CA THR A 777 -17.88 6.47 -15.89
C THR A 777 -16.79 7.53 -15.85
N LEU A 778 -16.29 7.87 -14.67
CA LEU A 778 -15.18 8.81 -14.50
C LEU A 778 -13.90 8.33 -15.19
N GLU A 779 -13.56 7.06 -15.05
CA GLU A 779 -12.43 6.46 -15.76
C GLU A 779 -12.63 6.50 -17.27
N ALA A 780 -13.84 6.28 -17.77
CA ALA A 780 -14.16 6.43 -19.19
C ALA A 780 -14.00 7.89 -19.66
N LEU A 781 -14.54 8.87 -18.92
CA LEU A 781 -14.39 10.29 -19.22
C LEU A 781 -12.92 10.72 -19.25
N ALA A 782 -12.11 10.22 -18.31
CA ALA A 782 -10.67 10.45 -18.22
C ALA A 782 -9.87 9.75 -19.34
N SER A 783 -10.46 8.77 -20.03
CA SER A 783 -9.83 8.07 -21.16
C SER A 783 -9.87 8.83 -22.48
N THR A 784 -10.50 10.01 -22.51
CA THR A 784 -10.62 10.85 -23.71
C THR A 784 -9.25 11.28 -24.25
N GLN A 785 -9.16 11.46 -25.57
CA GLN A 785 -7.97 12.04 -26.24
C GLN A 785 -8.16 13.52 -26.63
N ASP A 786 -9.33 14.14 -26.35
CA ASP A 786 -9.52 15.58 -26.53
C ASP A 786 -8.81 16.36 -25.42
N VAL A 787 -7.73 17.07 -25.80
CA VAL A 787 -6.89 17.85 -24.89
C VAL A 787 -7.69 18.83 -24.03
N ARG A 788 -8.76 19.45 -24.57
CA ARG A 788 -9.57 20.41 -23.80
C ARG A 788 -10.28 19.73 -22.64
N LYS A 789 -10.78 18.50 -22.87
CA LYS A 789 -11.45 17.69 -21.85
C LYS A 789 -10.46 17.13 -20.83
N ILE A 790 -9.24 16.78 -21.26
CA ILE A 790 -8.16 16.37 -20.36
C ILE A 790 -7.80 17.52 -19.39
N VAL A 791 -7.58 18.73 -19.90
CA VAL A 791 -7.28 19.90 -19.05
C VAL A 791 -8.44 20.18 -18.10
N TRP A 792 -9.67 20.13 -18.60
CA TRP A 792 -10.86 20.35 -17.77
C TRP A 792 -10.98 19.33 -16.63
N ILE A 793 -10.85 18.03 -16.92
CA ILE A 793 -11.08 16.97 -15.93
C ILE A 793 -10.00 16.94 -14.83
N LEU A 794 -8.75 17.26 -15.19
CA LEU A 794 -7.64 17.39 -14.22
C LEU A 794 -7.87 18.56 -13.26
N ASN A 795 -8.30 19.73 -13.79
CA ASN A 795 -8.60 20.89 -12.96
C ASN A 795 -9.85 20.66 -12.09
N ALA A 796 -10.92 20.08 -12.65
CA ALA A 796 -12.12 19.74 -11.89
C ALA A 796 -11.82 18.78 -10.72
N GLY A 797 -10.98 17.77 -10.95
CA GLY A 797 -10.53 16.86 -9.90
C GLY A 797 -9.61 17.51 -8.85
N LEU A 798 -8.85 18.55 -9.18
CA LEU A 798 -8.03 19.29 -8.20
C LEU A 798 -8.85 20.28 -7.37
N GLU A 799 -9.85 20.91 -7.98
CA GLU A 799 -10.75 21.86 -7.32
C GLU A 799 -11.74 21.16 -6.38
N GLY A 800 -12.16 19.94 -6.70
CA GLY A 800 -13.09 19.17 -5.86
C GLY A 800 -14.55 19.60 -5.99
N SER A 801 -14.91 20.35 -7.05
CA SER A 801 -16.24 20.93 -7.25
C SER A 801 -17.21 19.95 -7.94
N GLU A 802 -16.86 19.53 -9.16
CA GLU A 802 -17.65 18.60 -9.99
C GLU A 802 -17.17 17.16 -9.84
N ILE A 803 -15.87 16.97 -9.60
CA ILE A 803 -15.23 15.67 -9.38
C ILE A 803 -14.55 15.76 -8.02
N GLN A 804 -14.87 14.81 -7.13
CA GLN A 804 -14.32 14.81 -5.78
C GLN A 804 -12.78 14.64 -5.83
N THR A 805 -12.05 15.45 -5.06
CA THR A 805 -10.57 15.42 -5.03
C THR A 805 -9.97 14.04 -4.76
N PRO A 806 -10.55 13.15 -3.92
CA PRO A 806 -10.01 11.81 -3.70
C PRO A 806 -9.99 10.92 -4.96
N GLU A 807 -10.64 11.32 -6.05
CA GLU A 807 -10.61 10.65 -7.35
C GLU A 807 -9.49 11.16 -8.27
N LEU A 808 -8.80 12.25 -7.93
CA LEU A 808 -7.75 12.83 -8.77
C LEU A 808 -6.61 11.85 -9.12
N PRO A 809 -6.11 10.99 -8.22
CA PRO A 809 -5.12 9.97 -8.58
C PRO A 809 -5.63 9.00 -9.66
N LEU A 810 -6.92 8.65 -9.62
CA LEU A 810 -7.56 7.79 -10.61
C LEU A 810 -7.66 8.49 -11.97
N VAL A 811 -8.07 9.75 -11.98
CA VAL A 811 -8.14 10.58 -13.19
C VAL A 811 -6.75 10.70 -13.83
N ILE A 812 -5.73 11.10 -13.07
CA ILE A 812 -4.35 11.24 -13.57
C ILE A 812 -3.83 9.92 -14.12
N SER A 813 -3.97 8.83 -13.37
CA SER A 813 -3.48 7.51 -13.81
C SER A 813 -4.17 7.00 -15.07
N THR A 814 -5.43 7.39 -15.31
CA THR A 814 -6.18 7.03 -16.51
C THR A 814 -5.80 7.89 -17.72
N VAL A 815 -5.68 9.21 -17.53
CA VAL A 815 -5.20 10.16 -18.55
C VAL A 815 -3.82 9.74 -19.07
N CYS A 816 -2.91 9.35 -18.18
CA CYS A 816 -1.54 8.94 -18.53
C CYS A 816 -1.46 7.65 -19.37
N LYS A 817 -2.55 6.89 -19.54
CA LYS A 817 -2.54 5.66 -20.37
C LYS A 817 -2.46 5.98 -21.87
N HIS A 818 -2.97 7.14 -22.30
CA HIS A 818 -3.05 7.55 -23.70
C HIS A 818 -1.97 8.58 -24.06
N TYR A 819 -1.66 8.71 -25.36
CA TYR A 819 -0.55 9.56 -25.83
C TYR A 819 -0.74 11.04 -25.48
N ALA A 820 -1.92 11.61 -25.75
CA ALA A 820 -2.21 13.01 -25.42
C ALA A 820 -2.08 13.28 -23.91
N GLY A 821 -2.71 12.45 -23.08
CA GLY A 821 -2.69 12.62 -21.63
C GLY A 821 -1.31 12.43 -20.99
N TYR A 822 -0.52 11.49 -21.49
CA TYR A 822 0.87 11.29 -21.07
C TYR A 822 1.73 12.56 -21.22
N LEU A 823 1.52 13.35 -22.27
CA LEU A 823 2.25 14.60 -22.47
C LEU A 823 1.83 15.70 -21.48
N TYR A 824 0.52 15.82 -21.19
CA TYR A 824 -0.01 16.91 -20.36
C TYR A 824 0.01 16.65 -18.86
N ALA A 825 -0.16 15.39 -18.42
CA ALA A 825 -0.35 15.10 -17.01
C ALA A 825 0.89 15.40 -16.15
N TRP A 826 2.10 15.23 -16.71
CA TRP A 826 3.33 15.60 -16.02
C TRP A 826 3.48 17.11 -15.84
N ASP A 827 3.15 17.90 -16.87
CA ASP A 827 3.13 19.37 -16.77
C ASP A 827 2.13 19.85 -15.70
N PHE A 828 0.93 19.27 -15.69
CA PHE A 828 -0.08 19.54 -14.67
C PHE A 828 0.44 19.32 -13.24
N VAL A 829 1.14 18.20 -13.00
CA VAL A 829 1.72 17.89 -11.68
C VAL A 829 2.79 18.90 -11.29
N LYS A 830 3.70 19.26 -12.21
CA LYS A 830 4.75 20.26 -11.93
C LYS A 830 4.16 21.62 -11.58
N GLU A 831 3.16 22.07 -12.34
CA GLU A 831 2.53 23.38 -12.17
C GLU A 831 1.67 23.47 -10.91
N ASN A 832 1.09 22.35 -10.46
CA ASN A 832 0.14 22.31 -9.33
C ASN A 832 0.67 21.61 -8.08
N TRP A 833 1.98 21.31 -8.00
CA TRP A 833 2.57 20.56 -6.88
C TRP A 833 2.20 21.12 -5.51
N ASP A 834 2.24 22.45 -5.33
CA ASP A 834 1.89 23.08 -4.06
C ASP A 834 0.44 22.82 -3.64
N LYS A 835 -0.50 22.88 -4.60
CA LYS A 835 -1.91 22.55 -4.34
C LYS A 835 -2.09 21.07 -4.05
N LEU A 836 -1.36 20.20 -4.75
CA LEU A 836 -1.39 18.76 -4.49
C LEU A 836 -0.92 18.44 -3.07
N THR A 837 0.20 19.02 -2.61
CA THR A 837 0.72 18.81 -1.25
C THR A 837 -0.14 19.45 -0.14
N GLN A 838 -1.00 20.41 -0.49
CA GLN A 838 -2.01 20.94 0.45
C GLN A 838 -3.22 20.02 0.59
N LYS A 839 -3.53 19.23 -0.44
CA LYS A 839 -4.67 18.30 -0.47
C LYS A 839 -4.30 16.90 0.01
N PHE A 840 -3.08 16.45 -0.29
CA PHE A 840 -2.56 15.14 0.04
C PHE A 840 -1.26 15.30 0.84
N PRO A 841 -1.16 14.70 2.04
CA PRO A 841 0.07 14.73 2.83
C PRO A 841 1.28 14.23 2.03
N ILE A 842 2.46 14.80 2.29
CA ILE A 842 3.72 14.29 1.74
C ILE A 842 3.95 12.87 2.24
N GLY A 843 4.38 11.97 1.36
CA GLY A 843 4.50 10.54 1.67
C GLY A 843 3.22 9.74 1.46
N SER A 844 2.03 10.38 1.42
CA SER A 844 0.76 9.65 1.32
C SER A 844 0.60 8.87 0.01
N PHE A 845 -0.18 7.78 0.08
CA PHE A 845 -0.49 6.92 -1.07
C PHE A 845 -0.99 7.67 -2.33
N PRO A 846 -1.93 8.64 -2.24
CA PRO A 846 -2.35 9.44 -3.39
C PRO A 846 -1.20 10.14 -4.11
N LEU A 847 -0.27 10.74 -3.35
CA LEU A 847 0.85 11.48 -3.93
C LEU A 847 1.88 10.52 -4.55
N GLN A 848 2.16 9.39 -3.89
CA GLN A 848 2.96 8.31 -4.46
C GLN A 848 2.37 7.81 -5.80
N ALA A 849 1.05 7.58 -5.86
CA ALA A 849 0.35 7.13 -7.06
C ALA A 849 0.42 8.16 -8.20
N ILE A 850 0.28 9.46 -7.90
CA ILE A 850 0.39 10.54 -8.89
C ILE A 850 1.80 10.61 -9.50
N ILE A 851 2.84 10.54 -8.67
CA ILE A 851 4.24 10.53 -9.12
C ILE A 851 4.48 9.35 -10.05
N MET A 852 4.12 8.13 -9.62
CA MET A 852 4.35 6.92 -10.41
C MET A 852 3.54 6.89 -11.70
N ALA A 853 2.28 7.35 -11.68
CA ALA A 853 1.42 7.39 -12.86
C ALA A 853 1.98 8.29 -13.97
N THR A 854 2.51 9.46 -13.60
CA THR A 854 3.01 10.47 -14.56
C THR A 854 4.41 10.19 -15.07
N THR A 855 5.21 9.38 -14.36
CA THR A 855 6.65 9.20 -14.68
C THR A 855 7.03 7.77 -15.12
N SER A 856 6.29 6.73 -14.69
CA SER A 856 6.67 5.32 -14.90
C SER A 856 6.77 4.87 -16.37
N GLN A 857 6.20 5.64 -17.30
CA GLN A 857 6.25 5.36 -18.74
C GLN A 857 7.38 6.11 -19.47
N PHE A 858 8.12 6.98 -18.78
CA PHE A 858 9.26 7.69 -19.36
C PHE A 858 10.42 6.75 -19.61
N SER A 859 11.11 6.95 -20.74
CA SER A 859 12.18 6.09 -21.23
C SER A 859 13.25 6.84 -22.05
N THR A 860 13.45 8.14 -21.78
CA THR A 860 14.44 8.98 -22.45
C THR A 860 15.27 9.77 -21.45
N LYS A 861 16.49 10.16 -21.85
CA LYS A 861 17.37 10.99 -21.00
C LYS A 861 16.77 12.36 -20.69
N ALA A 862 16.04 12.96 -21.64
CA ALA A 862 15.38 14.24 -21.44
C ALA A 862 14.34 14.20 -20.30
N HIS A 863 13.46 13.19 -20.30
CA HIS A 863 12.49 13.02 -19.21
C HIS A 863 13.18 12.72 -17.88
N LEU A 864 14.24 11.92 -17.88
CA LEU A 864 15.02 11.65 -16.67
C LEU A 864 15.59 12.95 -16.07
N ASP A 865 16.24 13.77 -16.89
CA ASP A 865 16.85 15.04 -16.46
C ASP A 865 15.79 16.03 -15.96
N GLU A 866 14.61 16.00 -16.56
CA GLU A 866 13.48 16.83 -16.12
C GLU A 866 12.93 16.39 -14.76
N VAL A 867 12.70 15.10 -14.56
CA VAL A 867 12.24 14.53 -13.28
C VAL A 867 13.26 14.79 -12.17
N GLU A 868 14.55 14.52 -12.41
CA GLU A 868 15.62 14.79 -11.45
C GLU A 868 15.71 16.29 -11.10
N ARG A 869 15.58 17.19 -12.08
CA ARG A 869 15.62 18.64 -11.86
C ARG A 869 14.40 19.13 -11.08
N PHE A 870 13.20 18.70 -11.45
CA PHE A 870 11.97 19.14 -10.80
C PHE A 870 11.97 18.72 -9.33
N PHE A 871 12.11 17.43 -9.03
CA PHE A 871 12.07 16.96 -7.66
C PHE A 871 13.27 17.43 -6.83
N GLY A 872 14.45 17.56 -7.44
CA GLY A 872 15.62 18.16 -6.80
C GLY A 872 15.42 19.64 -6.41
N SER A 873 14.53 20.36 -7.09
CA SER A 873 14.22 21.75 -6.78
C SER A 873 13.29 21.93 -5.58
N LEU A 874 12.57 20.88 -5.15
CA LEU A 874 11.54 20.95 -4.11
C LEU A 874 12.11 21.12 -2.68
N LYS A 875 13.37 20.73 -2.44
CA LYS A 875 14.00 20.74 -1.10
C LYS A 875 13.10 20.07 -0.06
N ASP A 876 12.71 20.78 1.00
CA ASP A 876 11.89 20.25 2.10
C ASP A 876 10.42 19.99 1.70
N ARG A 877 10.01 20.38 0.48
CA ARG A 877 8.64 20.14 -0.06
C ARG A 877 8.46 18.74 -0.67
N GLY A 878 9.14 17.74 -0.13
CA GLY A 878 9.03 16.33 -0.55
C GLY A 878 10.14 15.80 -1.46
N SER A 879 11.28 16.49 -1.61
CA SER A 879 12.38 15.99 -2.49
C SER A 879 12.97 14.63 -2.08
N GLN A 880 12.77 14.23 -0.83
CA GLN A 880 13.31 13.00 -0.26
C GLN A 880 12.37 11.80 -0.36
N MET A 881 11.20 11.94 -0.99
CA MET A 881 10.23 10.85 -1.04
C MET A 881 10.78 9.61 -1.74
N ARG A 882 10.52 8.42 -1.20
CA ARG A 882 10.92 7.14 -1.80
C ARG A 882 10.35 6.95 -3.19
N SER A 883 9.09 7.34 -3.41
CA SER A 883 8.43 7.24 -4.72
C SER A 883 9.12 8.06 -5.83
N ILE A 884 9.85 9.13 -5.47
CA ILE A 884 10.68 9.87 -6.42
C ILE A 884 11.91 9.04 -6.83
N GLN A 885 12.54 8.37 -5.87
CA GLN A 885 13.65 7.45 -6.17
C GLN A 885 13.18 6.27 -7.03
N GLU A 886 12.01 5.70 -6.71
CA GLU A 886 11.37 4.65 -7.50
C GLU A 886 11.06 5.12 -8.93
N ALA A 887 10.54 6.35 -9.09
CA ALA A 887 10.29 6.95 -10.39
C ALA A 887 11.59 7.08 -11.20
N ILE A 888 12.63 7.72 -10.64
CA ILE A 888 13.94 7.90 -11.29
C ILE A 888 14.55 6.56 -11.70
N GLU A 889 14.51 5.56 -10.80
CA GLU A 889 15.03 4.23 -11.09
C GLU A 889 14.24 3.53 -12.20
N THR A 890 12.91 3.66 -12.20
CA THR A 890 12.03 3.12 -13.24
C THR A 890 12.34 3.72 -14.61
N ILE A 891 12.58 5.02 -14.69
CA ILE A 891 12.95 5.68 -15.96
C ILE A 891 14.29 5.14 -16.49
N LYS A 892 15.29 5.01 -15.61
CA LYS A 892 16.60 4.43 -15.96
C LYS A 892 16.46 2.99 -16.42
N LEU A 893 15.57 2.22 -15.80
CA LEU A 893 15.27 0.84 -16.19
C LEU A 893 14.62 0.76 -17.57
N ASN A 894 13.63 1.61 -17.83
CA ASN A 894 12.96 1.67 -19.13
C ASN A 894 13.94 2.07 -20.25
N MET A 895 14.81 3.06 -20.00
CA MET A 895 15.87 3.44 -20.95
C MET A 895 16.77 2.26 -21.28
N ARG A 896 17.33 1.58 -20.27
CA ARG A 896 18.21 0.42 -20.48
C ARG A 896 17.49 -0.73 -21.19
N TRP A 897 16.22 -0.97 -20.89
CA TRP A 897 15.44 -1.98 -21.57
C TRP A 897 15.28 -1.65 -23.06
N MET A 898 14.94 -0.40 -23.39
CA MET A 898 14.83 0.07 -24.77
C MET A 898 16.16 -0.08 -25.51
N ASP A 899 17.26 0.39 -24.92
CA ASP A 899 18.59 0.35 -25.56
C ASP A 899 19.06 -1.08 -25.86
N ARG A 900 18.73 -2.04 -24.99
CA ARG A 900 19.13 -3.46 -25.15
C ARG A 900 18.23 -4.25 -26.09
N ASN A 901 16.91 -4.01 -26.05
CA ASN A 901 15.94 -4.92 -26.65
C ASN A 901 15.33 -4.41 -27.96
N LEU A 902 15.41 -3.11 -28.26
CA LEU A 902 14.73 -2.51 -29.42
C LEU A 902 15.16 -3.14 -30.75
N ALA A 903 16.47 -3.31 -30.98
CA ALA A 903 16.99 -3.91 -32.21
C ALA A 903 16.61 -5.41 -32.34
N THR A 904 16.61 -6.14 -31.22
CA THR A 904 16.16 -7.54 -31.18
C THR A 904 14.69 -7.63 -31.54
N LEU A 905 13.86 -6.75 -30.97
CA LEU A 905 12.43 -6.69 -31.25
C LEU A 905 12.16 -6.36 -32.72
N GLN A 906 12.91 -5.41 -33.30
CA GLN A 906 12.81 -5.04 -34.72
C GLN A 906 13.22 -6.16 -35.68
N THR A 907 14.17 -7.00 -35.28
CA THR A 907 14.62 -8.13 -36.10
C THR A 907 13.64 -9.31 -36.01
N TRP A 908 13.03 -9.50 -34.83
CA TRP A 908 12.15 -10.63 -34.57
C TRP A 908 10.73 -10.42 -35.11
N LEU A 909 10.16 -9.24 -34.88
CA LEU A 909 8.83 -8.84 -35.38
C LEU A 909 8.87 -8.45 -36.85
#